data_AF-A0A6S6UD01-F1
#
_entry.id   AF-A0A6S6UD01-F1
#
_cell.length_a   1.000
_cell.length_b   1.000
_cell.length_c   1.000
_cell.angle_alpha   90.00
_cell.angle_beta   90.00
_cell.angle_gamma   90.00
#
_symmetry.space_group_name_H-M   'P 1'
#
loop_
_entity.id
_entity.type
_entity.pdbx_description
1 polymer ?
#
loop_
_entity_poly.entity_id
_entity_poly.type
_entity_poly.pdbx_seq_one_letter_code
_entity_poly.pdbx_strand_id
1 'polypeptide(L)'
;MKHALSLLQRLAISFFLSLALISNLQSAPIPDWAIKATVANASPYVGIDDTELDAIVAERKAQNVSVLELDPGFSEYLNDTEFAATVDVVRRITEKAHAQGMKTVVYITSLEVNTTDGETLPNTMYKDHPDWIQQGFDGTPAVFYGAQEDWVEEGMESAWLSPNSGYRDYFYDRLKLIAASGTDGIWIDVPVYYEIDYNNWGGNEPVAAAAFKQWSIDNGFSVAGYDTPTGISWGDPAFKAWIKWRHENLALFTEGARIAIKSINPEILLIDEVYPVDNMDTTTTGLDQTYRVSSDGHLAVWEIDSVSNALGMKWANKEDFATKITMYKWTRAIDRENPSWAFTYTNEELDAGLVVGAAAIAGVVPFESKTPDMETTVGSQFRTRWFGFIQDNAEALLDTERESQIAVWYSSPSRDFQDYEVGGGYGMFNGYTSPNNDDDWWGGSIYDTPKFKPHFGGYRGASYALSKLHVPYKIIADPGEPAAQLAGIKFLWLPSVAAMSDESITVITQFVQGGGVVFATGTMPGSLDENGSARTNNPLTAMFAQAPGSGVAVYRSDIKGTEFFPSFASISSQADANLSVLDQLVSTYTDDYVTLSAPQEGVHIEVARPSPTKHYLYVLNYSGMQQPLVPNSQTIGLQYKAPNGYQVVSATVKTPDSGGDSGVTTVTDNTDNLYGMNVKVDQFALIEMTLEPTDADDNTGTNPAANITIDGDIADWADLQSFGTDPNDATTENDKLDWQETWMADNAGTDSLYFAYQTRGDIDTSALWAYQTFIDTDENASTGYPIGALGAEFMFEGSTLWKYTGSGGSWAWTVVGSAAVQINGNLAEFRLSRSWLGDDLSKARLLFYGNNAAFGGSTTDVYPDGAFDPTSTQRYFTFEFDSGDGEDGGTGGTDYPSNPVSSITIDGNLSDWSGLESFAADPDDVTGANNKINWIQATFAHSNTDFYVSYQTKEAVDTSAFWGYQMYIDTDESQATGYQVGALGAEYLFEGSTLWQYTGTGTDWSWTQVGAAVVQASGNVAEFQLPRALLGNTEQLRVFLNGNNAAFSGTVADIYPDGALDAASTQRYFTYQLDDNTPTIPSNSVSSLTLDGILDDWTDLDPFAADPDDISGANNKINWLQGWLAHSSSNLYVAYETKDAIDTSGFWGYQVYLDTDSSTTTGFSSGSIGADYLLEGNTLWQYTGTGSDWAWQVVATVNSQFSVNTTELQLSLANLGNPSQLRLFFIGNNAAFSGDSIDAYPDNASTGGYLEYRIN
;
A
#
# COMPACT_ATOMS: atom_id res chain seq x y z
N MET A 1 -14.12 -57.28 7.91
CA MET A 1 -14.52 -56.44 9.06
C MET A 1 -13.34 -55.83 9.82
N LYS A 2 -12.39 -56.57 10.39
CA LYS A 2 -11.25 -55.96 11.13
C LYS A 2 -10.24 -55.17 10.26
N HIS A 3 -10.10 -55.47 8.96
CA HIS A 3 -9.31 -54.64 8.03
C HIS A 3 -10.06 -53.42 7.49
N ALA A 4 -11.38 -53.51 7.32
CA ALA A 4 -12.21 -52.35 6.97
C ALA A 4 -12.24 -51.32 8.12
N LEU A 5 -12.30 -51.79 9.37
CA LEU A 5 -12.25 -50.92 10.55
C LEU A 5 -10.87 -50.26 10.75
N SER A 6 -9.76 -50.90 10.35
CA SER A 6 -8.43 -50.29 10.44
C SER A 6 -8.13 -49.30 9.31
N LEU A 7 -8.79 -49.45 8.16
CA LEU A 7 -8.77 -48.46 7.07
C LEU A 7 -9.61 -47.24 7.47
N LEU A 8 -10.81 -47.45 8.03
CA LEU A 8 -11.69 -46.41 8.57
C LEU A 8 -11.05 -45.63 9.74
N GLN A 9 -10.32 -46.30 10.62
CA GLN A 9 -9.56 -45.61 11.67
C GLN A 9 -8.39 -44.80 11.08
N ARG A 10 -7.74 -45.24 10.00
CA ARG A 10 -6.65 -44.47 9.36
C ARG A 10 -7.16 -43.29 8.53
N LEU A 11 -8.30 -43.44 7.85
CA LEU A 11 -8.97 -42.35 7.13
C LEU A 11 -9.53 -41.29 8.09
N ALA A 12 -10.21 -41.70 9.17
CA ALA A 12 -10.71 -40.76 10.18
C ALA A 12 -9.57 -40.14 11.02
N ILE A 13 -8.49 -40.87 11.31
CA ILE A 13 -7.32 -40.31 12.01
C ILE A 13 -6.52 -39.39 11.07
N SER A 14 -6.43 -39.65 9.76
CA SER A 14 -5.86 -38.70 8.79
C SER A 14 -6.73 -37.45 8.63
N PHE A 15 -8.06 -37.58 8.68
CA PHE A 15 -9.00 -36.44 8.59
C PHE A 15 -9.05 -35.60 9.87
N PHE A 16 -8.82 -36.20 11.06
CA PHE A 16 -8.72 -35.46 12.32
C PHE A 16 -7.28 -34.99 12.64
N LEU A 17 -6.23 -35.65 12.14
CA LEU A 17 -4.86 -35.12 12.21
C LEU A 17 -4.64 -33.99 11.20
N SER A 18 -5.29 -33.99 10.04
CA SER A 18 -5.25 -32.83 9.14
C SER A 18 -5.85 -31.61 9.83
N LEU A 19 -7.04 -31.72 10.46
CA LEU A 19 -7.62 -30.62 11.25
C LEU A 19 -6.78 -30.16 12.46
N ALA A 20 -6.00 -31.05 13.08
CA ALA A 20 -5.13 -30.69 14.21
C ALA A 20 -3.72 -30.22 13.80
N LEU A 21 -3.27 -30.49 12.56
CA LEU A 21 -2.08 -29.88 11.96
C LEU A 21 -2.39 -28.54 11.27
N ILE A 22 -3.64 -28.31 10.84
CA ILE A 22 -4.11 -27.05 10.28
C ILE A 22 -4.01 -25.89 11.30
N SER A 23 -4.06 -26.16 12.61
CA SER A 23 -3.96 -25.09 13.63
C SER A 23 -2.52 -24.64 13.95
N ASN A 24 -1.49 -25.19 13.30
CA ASN A 24 -0.07 -24.88 13.60
C ASN A 24 0.80 -24.59 12.37
N LEU A 25 0.23 -24.54 11.17
CA LEU A 25 0.88 -23.93 10.01
C LEU A 25 0.36 -22.49 9.95
N GLN A 26 1.18 -21.52 10.37
CA GLN A 26 0.98 -20.15 9.91
C GLN A 26 1.01 -20.19 8.38
N SER A 27 -0.03 -19.66 7.72
CA SER A 27 -0.03 -19.47 6.27
C SER A 27 1.24 -18.70 5.91
N ALA A 28 2.10 -19.30 5.09
CA ALA A 28 3.18 -18.53 4.50
C ALA A 28 2.53 -17.59 3.48
N PRO A 29 2.81 -16.27 3.52
CA PRO A 29 2.30 -15.36 2.50
C PRO A 29 2.76 -15.84 1.12
N ILE A 30 1.90 -15.68 0.10
CA ILE A 30 2.29 -15.94 -1.29
C ILE A 30 3.55 -15.12 -1.60
N PRO A 31 4.60 -15.73 -2.19
CA PRO A 31 5.84 -15.03 -2.42
C PRO A 31 5.70 -13.92 -3.48
N ASP A 32 6.41 -12.81 -3.28
CA ASP A 32 6.43 -11.64 -4.18
C ASP A 32 6.61 -11.99 -5.66
N TRP A 33 7.44 -13.00 -5.96
CA TRP A 33 7.70 -13.42 -7.33
C TRP A 33 6.43 -13.90 -8.05
N ALA A 34 5.46 -14.47 -7.32
CA ALA A 34 4.22 -14.95 -7.89
C ALA A 34 3.19 -13.83 -8.07
N ILE A 35 3.22 -12.81 -7.21
CA ILE A 35 2.39 -11.60 -7.33
C ILE A 35 2.86 -10.77 -8.53
N LYS A 36 4.17 -10.63 -8.71
CA LYS A 36 4.81 -9.76 -9.71
C LYS A 36 5.25 -10.53 -10.97
N ALA A 37 4.64 -11.69 -11.21
CA ALA A 37 5.02 -12.60 -12.27
C ALA A 37 4.74 -12.03 -13.67
N THR A 38 5.55 -12.47 -14.62
CA THR A 38 5.36 -12.36 -16.06
C THR A 38 5.71 -13.73 -16.63
N VAL A 39 4.69 -14.45 -17.08
CA VAL A 39 4.76 -15.89 -17.33
C VAL A 39 4.83 -16.16 -18.82
N ALA A 40 5.71 -17.07 -19.22
CA ALA A 40 5.74 -17.63 -20.56
C ALA A 40 6.23 -19.09 -20.54
N ASN A 41 5.70 -19.89 -21.45
CA ASN A 41 6.07 -21.29 -21.62
C ASN A 41 7.52 -21.49 -22.12
N ALA A 42 8.10 -22.61 -21.71
CA ALA A 42 9.27 -23.25 -22.27
C ALA A 42 9.07 -24.77 -22.28
N SER A 43 9.24 -25.41 -23.45
CA SER A 43 9.02 -26.86 -23.61
C SER A 43 10.35 -27.63 -23.77
N PRO A 44 11.08 -27.93 -22.68
CA PRO A 44 12.29 -28.74 -22.77
C PRO A 44 11.94 -30.21 -23.02
N TYR A 45 12.89 -31.04 -23.46
CA TYR A 45 12.60 -32.46 -23.74
C TYR A 45 13.72 -33.39 -23.27
N VAL A 46 13.40 -34.66 -23.05
CA VAL A 46 14.41 -35.66 -22.66
C VAL A 46 15.47 -35.81 -23.74
N GLY A 47 16.73 -35.61 -23.35
CA GLY A 47 17.88 -35.63 -24.27
C GLY A 47 18.40 -34.25 -24.68
N ILE A 48 17.70 -33.18 -24.30
CA ILE A 48 18.16 -31.79 -24.49
C ILE A 48 19.51 -31.54 -23.81
N ASP A 49 20.40 -30.84 -24.52
CA ASP A 49 21.72 -30.48 -23.99
C ASP A 49 21.71 -29.16 -23.23
N ASP A 50 22.75 -28.89 -22.45
CA ASP A 50 22.82 -27.70 -21.61
C ASP A 50 22.90 -26.40 -22.42
N THR A 51 23.40 -26.43 -23.66
CA THR A 51 23.51 -25.24 -24.51
C THR A 51 22.14 -24.80 -25.02
N GLU A 52 21.29 -25.78 -25.38
CA GLU A 52 19.92 -25.51 -25.80
C GLU A 52 19.06 -25.03 -24.62
N LEU A 53 19.22 -25.61 -23.43
CA LEU A 53 18.58 -25.12 -22.21
C LEU A 53 18.98 -23.67 -21.88
N ASP A 54 20.27 -23.33 -21.98
CA ASP A 54 20.73 -21.95 -21.77
C ASP A 54 20.13 -20.98 -22.78
N ALA A 55 19.95 -21.42 -24.04
CA ALA A 55 19.34 -20.61 -25.08
C ALA A 55 17.86 -20.31 -24.80
N ILE A 56 17.10 -21.31 -24.35
CA ILE A 56 15.68 -21.15 -23.96
C ILE A 56 15.55 -20.12 -22.83
N VAL A 57 16.34 -20.28 -21.75
CA VAL A 57 16.31 -19.35 -20.61
C VAL A 57 16.71 -17.94 -21.04
N ALA A 58 17.77 -17.79 -21.85
CA ALA A 58 18.24 -16.50 -22.33
C ALA A 58 17.21 -15.80 -23.22
N GLU A 59 16.53 -16.54 -24.10
CA GLU A 59 15.48 -15.99 -24.97
C GLU A 59 14.31 -15.44 -24.15
N ARG A 60 13.82 -16.22 -23.19
CA ARG A 60 12.70 -15.80 -22.32
C ARG A 60 13.09 -14.63 -21.42
N LYS A 61 14.31 -14.63 -20.86
CA LYS A 61 14.82 -13.48 -20.10
C LYS A 61 14.84 -12.20 -20.93
N ALA A 62 15.27 -12.27 -22.20
CA ALA A 62 15.28 -11.13 -23.12
C ALA A 62 13.86 -10.59 -23.46
N GLN A 63 12.82 -11.37 -23.17
CA GLN A 63 11.41 -11.00 -23.32
C GLN A 63 10.79 -10.47 -22.01
N ASN A 64 11.60 -10.15 -21.00
CA ASN A 64 11.15 -9.73 -19.67
C ASN A 64 10.25 -10.78 -18.97
N VAL A 65 10.45 -12.06 -19.27
CA VAL A 65 9.81 -13.15 -18.54
C VAL A 65 10.50 -13.31 -17.18
N SER A 66 9.72 -13.50 -16.12
CA SER A 66 10.21 -13.73 -14.76
C SER A 66 9.92 -15.16 -14.27
N VAL A 67 8.90 -15.82 -14.83
CA VAL A 67 8.52 -17.20 -14.52
C VAL A 67 8.46 -18.02 -15.81
N LEU A 68 9.20 -19.12 -15.87
CA LEU A 68 9.07 -20.13 -16.92
C LEU A 68 8.03 -21.15 -16.50
N GLU A 69 6.97 -21.28 -17.27
CA GLU A 69 6.15 -22.49 -17.24
C GLU A 69 6.88 -23.56 -18.08
N LEU A 70 7.09 -24.74 -17.51
CA LEU A 70 7.84 -25.83 -18.10
C LEU A 70 6.92 -26.98 -18.49
N ASP A 71 6.80 -27.25 -19.79
CA ASP A 71 6.14 -28.45 -20.30
C ASP A 71 7.18 -29.45 -20.86
N PRO A 72 7.68 -30.38 -20.02
CA PRO A 72 8.65 -31.37 -20.45
C PRO A 72 8.01 -32.67 -20.99
N GLY A 73 6.68 -32.68 -21.21
CA GLY A 73 5.94 -33.86 -21.66
C GLY A 73 5.51 -34.80 -20.53
N PHE A 74 5.11 -34.27 -19.37
CA PHE A 74 4.55 -35.11 -18.28
C PHE A 74 3.14 -35.62 -18.54
N SER A 75 2.46 -35.09 -19.57
CA SER A 75 1.11 -35.50 -19.97
C SER A 75 1.07 -36.90 -20.59
N GLU A 76 2.21 -37.45 -21.01
CA GLU A 76 2.33 -38.78 -21.60
C GLU A 76 2.37 -39.90 -20.56
N TYR A 77 1.98 -41.11 -20.97
CA TYR A 77 2.08 -42.29 -20.13
C TYR A 77 3.53 -42.78 -20.00
N LEU A 78 4.23 -42.24 -19.01
CA LEU A 78 5.63 -42.53 -18.74
C LEU A 78 5.82 -43.67 -17.73
N ASN A 79 6.75 -44.57 -18.00
CA ASN A 79 7.24 -45.51 -16.98
C ASN A 79 8.18 -44.81 -15.98
N ASP A 80 8.53 -45.47 -14.87
CA ASP A 80 9.36 -44.87 -13.80
C ASP A 80 10.72 -44.35 -14.27
N THR A 81 11.34 -44.99 -15.27
CA THR A 81 12.64 -44.55 -15.79
C THR A 81 12.51 -43.32 -16.66
N GLU A 82 11.48 -43.28 -17.51
CA GLU A 82 11.18 -42.12 -18.37
C GLU A 82 10.78 -40.92 -17.50
N PHE A 83 9.87 -41.10 -16.56
CA PHE A 83 9.45 -40.02 -15.64
C PHE A 83 10.64 -39.44 -14.86
N ALA A 84 11.54 -40.29 -14.35
CA ALA A 84 12.74 -39.84 -13.66
C ALA A 84 13.71 -39.08 -14.58
N ALA A 85 13.81 -39.45 -15.85
CA ALA A 85 14.61 -38.71 -16.84
C ALA A 85 14.00 -37.33 -17.14
N THR A 86 12.68 -37.23 -17.23
CA THR A 86 11.95 -35.96 -17.39
C THR A 86 12.16 -35.04 -16.17
N VAL A 87 12.08 -35.58 -14.94
CA VAL A 87 12.38 -34.82 -13.71
C VAL A 87 13.83 -34.30 -13.69
N ASP A 88 14.80 -35.04 -14.25
CA ASP A 88 16.19 -34.56 -14.36
C ASP A 88 16.32 -33.35 -15.31
N VAL A 89 15.55 -33.33 -16.39
CA VAL A 89 15.48 -32.17 -17.30
C VAL A 89 14.91 -30.95 -16.57
N VAL A 90 13.81 -31.12 -15.83
CA VAL A 90 13.23 -30.05 -14.99
C VAL A 90 14.26 -29.48 -14.02
N ARG A 91 14.98 -30.35 -13.29
CA ARG A 91 16.03 -29.92 -12.35
C ARG A 91 17.10 -29.09 -13.06
N ARG A 92 17.59 -29.54 -14.22
CA ARG A 92 18.64 -28.85 -14.99
C ARG A 92 18.19 -27.47 -15.49
N ILE A 93 16.99 -27.34 -16.04
CA ILE A 93 16.50 -26.03 -16.51
C ILE A 93 16.16 -25.10 -15.34
N THR A 94 15.65 -25.64 -14.22
CA THR A 94 15.40 -24.88 -12.99
C THR A 94 16.68 -24.26 -12.45
N GLU A 95 17.77 -25.04 -12.33
CA GLU A 95 19.09 -24.54 -11.90
C GLU A 95 19.59 -23.38 -12.80
N LYS A 96 19.35 -23.47 -14.10
CA LYS A 96 19.73 -22.43 -15.08
C LYS A 96 18.85 -21.18 -14.99
N ALA A 97 17.54 -21.34 -14.85
CA ALA A 97 16.59 -20.24 -14.68
C ALA A 97 16.86 -19.47 -13.38
N HIS A 98 17.06 -20.19 -12.27
CA HIS A 98 17.44 -19.61 -10.96
C HIS A 98 18.75 -18.83 -11.04
N ALA A 99 19.75 -19.32 -11.79
CA ALA A 99 21.00 -18.59 -12.03
C ALA A 99 20.82 -17.26 -12.78
N GLN A 100 19.68 -17.05 -13.45
CA GLN A 100 19.29 -15.80 -14.12
C GLN A 100 18.24 -15.00 -13.33
N GLY A 101 17.98 -15.38 -12.07
CA GLY A 101 16.98 -14.75 -11.21
C GLY A 101 15.54 -14.97 -11.67
N MET A 102 15.27 -16.00 -12.47
CA MET A 102 13.93 -16.40 -12.91
C MET A 102 13.39 -17.53 -12.03
N LYS A 103 12.09 -17.75 -12.08
CA LYS A 103 11.37 -18.84 -11.41
C LYS A 103 10.89 -19.88 -12.40
N THR A 104 10.58 -21.07 -11.91
CA THR A 104 10.03 -22.15 -12.74
C THR A 104 8.79 -22.75 -12.11
N VAL A 105 7.81 -23.08 -12.95
CA VAL A 105 6.62 -23.85 -12.58
C VAL A 105 6.47 -24.97 -13.59
N VAL A 106 6.15 -26.19 -13.15
CA VAL A 106 6.14 -27.37 -14.03
C VAL A 106 4.72 -27.77 -14.38
N TYR A 107 4.40 -27.77 -15.67
CA TYR A 107 3.14 -28.26 -16.19
C TYR A 107 3.08 -29.79 -16.23
N ILE A 108 1.92 -30.32 -15.82
CA ILE A 108 1.56 -31.73 -15.89
C ILE A 108 0.05 -31.86 -15.95
N THR A 109 -0.47 -32.73 -16.82
CA THR A 109 -1.90 -33.00 -16.80
C THR A 109 -2.32 -33.79 -15.55
N SER A 110 -3.47 -33.43 -14.98
CA SER A 110 -3.90 -33.87 -13.66
C SER A 110 -4.80 -35.09 -13.68
N LEU A 111 -5.88 -35.06 -14.48
CA LEU A 111 -6.86 -36.14 -14.63
C LEU A 111 -6.95 -36.61 -16.09
N GLU A 112 -6.09 -36.13 -16.97
CA GLU A 112 -5.89 -36.65 -18.32
C GLU A 112 -4.49 -37.27 -18.40
N VAL A 113 -4.39 -38.42 -19.05
CA VAL A 113 -3.09 -38.98 -19.46
C VAL A 113 -3.19 -39.41 -20.90
N ASN A 114 -2.24 -38.92 -21.67
CA ASN A 114 -2.13 -39.22 -23.08
C ASN A 114 -1.20 -40.39 -23.34
N THR A 115 -1.41 -41.07 -24.46
CA THR A 115 -0.45 -42.04 -24.97
C THR A 115 -0.38 -41.92 -26.49
N THR A 116 0.74 -41.38 -26.98
CA THR A 116 1.06 -41.36 -28.41
C THR A 116 0.91 -42.77 -29.03
N ASP A 117 0.30 -42.89 -30.21
CA ASP A 117 -0.06 -44.15 -30.90
C ASP A 117 -0.95 -45.12 -30.06
N GLY A 118 -1.56 -44.60 -28.99
CA GLY A 118 -2.26 -45.37 -27.97
C GLY A 118 -3.39 -46.23 -28.51
N GLU A 119 -4.02 -45.88 -29.63
CA GLU A 119 -5.03 -46.74 -30.28
C GLU A 119 -4.47 -48.14 -30.59
N THR A 120 -3.23 -48.20 -31.08
CA THR A 120 -2.61 -49.43 -31.59
C THR A 120 -1.69 -50.13 -30.60
N LEU A 121 -1.17 -49.40 -29.59
CA LEU A 121 -0.24 -49.96 -28.62
C LEU A 121 -0.90 -51.00 -27.69
N PRO A 122 -0.16 -52.04 -27.26
CA PRO A 122 -0.70 -53.07 -26.37
C PRO A 122 -0.84 -52.60 -24.91
N ASN A 123 -0.06 -51.60 -24.49
CA ASN A 123 -0.10 -51.02 -23.16
C ASN A 123 -0.26 -49.51 -23.31
N THR A 124 -1.25 -48.97 -22.62
CA THR A 124 -1.59 -47.54 -22.51
C THR A 124 -2.18 -47.32 -21.13
N MET A 125 -2.39 -46.07 -20.71
CA MET A 125 -2.97 -45.80 -19.39
C MET A 125 -4.33 -46.51 -19.22
N TYR A 126 -5.21 -46.43 -20.21
CA TYR A 126 -6.52 -47.10 -20.11
C TYR A 126 -6.42 -48.63 -20.18
N LYS A 127 -5.54 -49.18 -21.03
CA LYS A 127 -5.42 -50.64 -21.21
C LYS A 127 -4.79 -51.33 -19.98
N ASP A 128 -3.86 -50.65 -19.31
CA ASP A 128 -3.19 -51.16 -18.12
C ASP A 128 -4.04 -50.97 -16.86
N HIS A 129 -4.77 -49.84 -16.78
CA HIS A 129 -5.54 -49.42 -15.63
C HIS A 129 -7.00 -49.05 -15.96
N PRO A 130 -7.81 -49.99 -16.51
CA PRO A 130 -9.20 -49.71 -16.85
C PRO A 130 -10.08 -49.43 -15.62
N ASP A 131 -9.62 -49.77 -14.42
CA ASP A 131 -10.30 -49.46 -13.15
C ASP A 131 -10.07 -48.03 -12.65
N TRP A 132 -9.17 -47.27 -13.28
CA TRP A 132 -8.90 -45.88 -12.94
C TRP A 132 -9.72 -44.87 -13.74
N ILE A 133 -10.38 -45.29 -14.81
CA ILE A 133 -11.06 -44.40 -15.74
C ILE A 133 -12.34 -43.80 -15.15
N GLN A 134 -12.64 -42.55 -15.49
CA GLN A 134 -13.95 -41.97 -15.27
C GLN A 134 -14.99 -42.70 -16.14
N GLN A 135 -16.22 -42.80 -15.65
CA GLN A 135 -17.34 -43.34 -16.42
C GLN A 135 -18.52 -42.38 -16.44
N GLY A 136 -19.24 -42.39 -17.56
CA GLY A 136 -20.49 -41.66 -17.74
C GLY A 136 -21.68 -42.31 -17.03
N PHE A 137 -22.85 -41.67 -17.13
CA PHE A 137 -24.13 -42.19 -16.64
C PHE A 137 -24.47 -43.59 -17.15
N ASP A 138 -24.08 -43.91 -18.37
CA ASP A 138 -24.34 -45.20 -19.02
C ASP A 138 -23.19 -46.22 -18.85
N GLY A 139 -22.13 -45.84 -18.13
CA GLY A 139 -20.94 -46.65 -17.92
C GLY A 139 -19.91 -46.58 -19.05
N THR A 140 -20.10 -45.72 -20.05
CA THR A 140 -19.10 -45.46 -21.10
C THR A 140 -17.83 -44.92 -20.45
N PRO A 141 -16.64 -45.48 -20.76
CA PRO A 141 -15.37 -44.99 -20.23
C PRO A 141 -15.00 -43.66 -20.90
N ALA A 142 -14.43 -42.73 -20.13
CA ALA A 142 -13.94 -41.45 -20.61
C ALA A 142 -12.57 -41.60 -21.31
N VAL A 143 -12.58 -42.24 -22.48
CA VAL A 143 -11.41 -42.46 -23.33
C VAL A 143 -11.81 -42.20 -24.76
N PHE A 144 -11.01 -41.40 -25.47
CA PHE A 144 -11.15 -41.25 -26.90
C PHE A 144 -9.80 -41.38 -27.62
N TYR A 145 -9.89 -41.56 -28.94
CA TYR A 145 -8.75 -41.72 -29.83
C TYR A 145 -8.88 -40.75 -30.99
N GLY A 146 -7.85 -39.95 -31.24
CA GLY A 146 -7.63 -39.12 -32.43
C GLY A 146 -8.65 -38.00 -32.73
N ALA A 147 -8.14 -36.80 -33.02
CA ALA A 147 -8.80 -35.67 -33.70
C ALA A 147 -10.21 -35.25 -33.19
N GLN A 148 -10.55 -35.55 -31.93
CA GLN A 148 -11.74 -34.98 -31.27
C GLN A 148 -11.44 -33.61 -30.66
N GLU A 149 -10.17 -33.37 -30.33
CA GLU A 149 -9.66 -32.11 -29.79
C GLU A 149 -8.38 -31.71 -30.55
N ASP A 150 -8.09 -30.41 -30.61
CA ASP A 150 -6.99 -29.85 -31.40
C ASP A 150 -5.60 -30.24 -30.86
N TRP A 151 -5.50 -30.60 -29.58
CA TRP A 151 -4.26 -31.05 -28.91
C TRP A 151 -4.04 -32.58 -28.92
N VAL A 152 -4.96 -33.38 -29.49
CA VAL A 152 -4.86 -34.85 -29.54
C VAL A 152 -4.62 -35.33 -30.97
N GLU A 153 -3.40 -35.78 -31.25
CA GLU A 153 -2.98 -36.24 -32.58
C GLU A 153 -3.73 -37.50 -33.06
N GLU A 154 -3.74 -37.72 -34.38
CA GLU A 154 -4.35 -38.92 -34.99
C GLU A 154 -3.73 -40.21 -34.41
N GLY A 155 -4.56 -41.09 -33.84
CA GLY A 155 -4.15 -42.37 -33.26
C GLY A 155 -3.67 -42.32 -31.80
N MET A 156 -3.56 -41.12 -31.21
CA MET A 156 -3.25 -40.91 -29.79
C MET A 156 -4.44 -41.31 -28.90
N GLU A 157 -4.16 -41.93 -27.75
CA GLU A 157 -5.14 -42.15 -26.68
C GLU A 157 -5.15 -40.94 -25.75
N SER A 158 -6.33 -40.39 -25.46
CA SER A 158 -6.56 -39.50 -24.31
C SER A 158 -7.45 -40.25 -23.31
N ALA A 159 -6.91 -40.54 -22.13
CA ALA A 159 -7.60 -41.27 -21.07
C ALA A 159 -7.86 -40.36 -19.87
N TRP A 160 -9.11 -40.24 -19.44
CA TRP A 160 -9.54 -39.38 -18.33
C TRP A 160 -9.79 -40.17 -17.05
N LEU A 161 -9.04 -39.86 -16.01
CA LEU A 161 -8.86 -40.64 -14.80
C LEU A 161 -9.74 -40.11 -13.67
N SER A 162 -10.21 -41.03 -12.83
CA SER A 162 -11.05 -40.73 -11.68
C SER A 162 -10.21 -40.23 -10.50
N PRO A 163 -10.55 -39.07 -9.90
CA PRO A 163 -9.91 -38.58 -8.67
C PRO A 163 -10.24 -39.46 -7.44
N ASN A 164 -11.14 -40.43 -7.60
CA ASN A 164 -11.58 -41.36 -6.56
C ASN A 164 -10.92 -42.74 -6.65
N SER A 165 -10.16 -42.99 -7.73
CA SER A 165 -9.53 -44.29 -8.00
C SER A 165 -8.11 -44.40 -7.42
N GLY A 166 -7.42 -45.51 -7.71
CA GLY A 166 -6.01 -45.68 -7.38
C GLY A 166 -5.09 -44.69 -8.08
N TYR A 167 -5.56 -44.05 -9.17
CA TYR A 167 -4.81 -43.04 -9.89
C TYR A 167 -4.48 -41.80 -9.04
N ARG A 168 -5.36 -41.39 -8.12
CA ARG A 168 -5.09 -40.24 -7.24
C ARG A 168 -3.78 -40.39 -6.47
N ASP A 169 -3.60 -41.55 -5.83
CA ASP A 169 -2.40 -41.79 -5.02
C ASP A 169 -1.16 -41.92 -5.93
N TYR A 170 -1.30 -42.50 -7.13
CA TYR A 170 -0.26 -42.54 -8.15
C TYR A 170 0.17 -41.13 -8.60
N PHE A 171 -0.79 -40.26 -8.92
CA PHE A 171 -0.56 -38.88 -9.34
C PHE A 171 0.14 -38.08 -8.24
N TYR A 172 -0.34 -38.14 -7.00
CA TYR A 172 0.30 -37.45 -5.88
C TYR A 172 1.75 -37.91 -5.63
N ASP A 173 2.04 -39.20 -5.84
CA ASP A 173 3.41 -39.69 -5.72
C ASP A 173 4.31 -39.19 -6.87
N ARG A 174 3.78 -38.99 -8.08
CA ARG A 174 4.48 -38.32 -9.18
C ARG A 174 4.74 -36.85 -8.90
N LEU A 175 3.75 -36.12 -8.37
CA LEU A 175 3.93 -34.71 -7.99
C LEU A 175 5.03 -34.52 -6.95
N LYS A 176 5.16 -35.43 -5.96
CA LYS A 176 6.27 -35.39 -4.99
C LYS A 176 7.64 -35.52 -5.63
N LEU A 177 7.76 -36.29 -6.71
CA LEU A 177 9.01 -36.43 -7.45
C LEU A 177 9.35 -35.15 -8.22
N ILE A 178 8.34 -34.50 -8.82
CA ILE A 178 8.51 -33.19 -9.47
C ILE A 178 8.92 -32.14 -8.44
N ALA A 179 8.25 -32.10 -7.28
CA ALA A 179 8.56 -31.14 -6.22
C ALA A 179 10.02 -31.27 -5.71
N ALA A 180 10.59 -32.48 -5.78
CA ALA A 180 11.99 -32.74 -5.41
C ALA A 180 13.02 -32.24 -6.45
N SER A 181 12.58 -31.75 -7.62
CA SER A 181 13.47 -31.20 -8.65
C SER A 181 14.05 -29.82 -8.31
N GLY A 182 13.45 -29.13 -7.32
CA GLY A 182 13.80 -27.75 -6.95
C GLY A 182 12.97 -26.67 -7.64
N THR A 183 11.98 -27.03 -8.46
CA THR A 183 11.04 -26.08 -9.07
C THR A 183 10.24 -25.30 -8.01
N ASP A 184 9.81 -24.08 -8.36
CA ASP A 184 9.12 -23.17 -7.43
C ASP A 184 7.60 -23.42 -7.35
N GLY A 185 7.03 -24.08 -8.37
CA GLY A 185 5.63 -24.45 -8.40
C GLY A 185 5.35 -25.66 -9.29
N ILE A 186 4.19 -26.27 -9.10
CA ILE A 186 3.67 -27.30 -10.01
C ILE A 186 2.30 -26.84 -10.51
N TRP A 187 2.19 -26.79 -11.82
CA TRP A 187 1.03 -26.41 -12.59
C TRP A 187 0.29 -27.68 -13.03
N ILE A 188 -0.96 -27.84 -12.59
CA ILE A 188 -1.76 -29.04 -12.90
C ILE A 188 -2.94 -28.73 -13.84
N ASP A 189 -3.05 -29.47 -14.94
CA ASP A 189 -3.99 -29.17 -16.04
C ASP A 189 -4.88 -30.34 -16.47
N VAL A 190 -6.18 -30.21 -16.71
CA VAL A 190 -7.14 -29.52 -15.87
C VAL A 190 -7.80 -30.56 -14.94
N PRO A 191 -8.05 -30.25 -13.66
CA PRO A 191 -8.65 -31.19 -12.71
C PRO A 191 -10.18 -31.26 -12.87
N VAL A 192 -10.67 -31.82 -14.00
CA VAL A 192 -12.09 -31.88 -14.35
C VAL A 192 -12.67 -33.32 -14.37
N TYR A 193 -13.99 -33.41 -14.21
CA TYR A 193 -14.75 -34.55 -14.70
C TYR A 193 -15.00 -34.38 -16.19
N TYR A 194 -14.58 -35.33 -17.01
CA TYR A 194 -14.69 -35.22 -18.46
C TYR A 194 -16.15 -35.34 -18.92
N GLU A 195 -16.52 -34.49 -19.87
CA GLU A 195 -17.81 -34.56 -20.58
C GLU A 195 -17.70 -35.54 -21.74
N ILE A 196 -18.08 -36.80 -21.52
CA ILE A 196 -17.95 -37.89 -22.50
C ILE A 196 -18.84 -37.64 -23.74
N ASP A 197 -20.03 -37.10 -23.50
CA ASP A 197 -20.87 -36.46 -24.51
C ASP A 197 -21.83 -35.47 -23.83
N TYR A 198 -22.54 -34.67 -24.63
CA TYR A 198 -23.46 -33.61 -24.16
C TYR A 198 -24.47 -34.05 -23.08
N ASN A 199 -24.87 -35.32 -23.06
CA ASN A 199 -25.82 -35.86 -22.08
C ASN A 199 -25.22 -36.95 -21.19
N ASN A 200 -23.89 -37.11 -21.18
CA ASN A 200 -23.20 -38.18 -20.49
C ASN A 200 -21.94 -37.66 -19.79
N TRP A 201 -22.05 -37.38 -18.50
CA TRP A 201 -21.00 -36.70 -17.74
C TRP A 201 -20.23 -37.67 -16.85
N GLY A 202 -18.92 -37.44 -16.69
CA GLY A 202 -18.04 -38.24 -15.84
C GLY A 202 -18.34 -38.15 -14.35
N GLY A 203 -17.87 -39.16 -13.59
CA GLY A 203 -18.01 -39.27 -12.14
C GLY A 203 -18.98 -40.36 -11.66
N ASN A 204 -19.21 -41.38 -12.49
CA ASN A 204 -20.17 -42.45 -12.24
C ASN A 204 -19.55 -43.84 -12.06
N GLU A 205 -18.22 -43.96 -12.19
CA GLU A 205 -17.50 -45.22 -11.98
C GLU A 205 -17.70 -45.77 -10.55
N PRO A 206 -17.56 -47.10 -10.33
CA PRO A 206 -17.95 -47.73 -9.06
C PRO A 206 -17.32 -47.12 -7.80
N VAL A 207 -16.09 -46.59 -7.90
CA VAL A 207 -15.40 -45.93 -6.78
C VAL A 207 -15.95 -44.53 -6.49
N ALA A 208 -16.23 -43.72 -7.51
CA ALA A 208 -16.95 -42.45 -7.36
C ALA A 208 -18.36 -42.65 -6.83
N ALA A 209 -19.08 -43.64 -7.35
CA ALA A 209 -20.43 -43.95 -6.88
C ALA A 209 -20.46 -44.33 -5.40
N ALA A 210 -19.46 -45.08 -4.93
CA ALA A 210 -19.32 -45.39 -3.50
C ALA A 210 -18.98 -44.14 -2.67
N ALA A 211 -18.12 -43.25 -3.19
CA ALA A 211 -17.74 -42.00 -2.54
C ALA A 211 -18.93 -41.04 -2.41
N PHE A 212 -19.65 -40.78 -3.51
CA PHE A 212 -20.87 -39.95 -3.52
C PHE A 212 -21.93 -40.49 -2.55
N LYS A 213 -22.16 -41.80 -2.57
CA LYS A 213 -23.11 -42.44 -1.66
C LYS A 213 -22.77 -42.18 -0.21
N GLN A 214 -21.49 -42.30 0.16
CA GLN A 214 -21.04 -42.02 1.51
C GLN A 214 -21.13 -40.51 1.84
N TRP A 215 -20.68 -39.64 0.95
CA TRP A 215 -20.75 -38.19 1.11
C TRP A 215 -22.20 -37.71 1.32
N SER A 216 -23.17 -38.28 0.61
CA SER A 216 -24.59 -37.93 0.76
C SER A 216 -25.19 -38.38 2.10
N ILE A 217 -24.61 -39.41 2.74
CA ILE A 217 -24.96 -39.80 4.12
C ILE A 217 -24.37 -38.77 5.09
N ASP A 218 -23.09 -38.47 4.92
CA ASP A 218 -22.33 -37.62 5.85
C ASP A 218 -22.84 -36.17 5.84
N ASN A 219 -23.33 -35.68 4.70
CA ASN A 219 -23.94 -34.37 4.54
C ASN A 219 -25.46 -34.36 4.77
N GLY A 220 -26.04 -35.48 5.23
CA GLY A 220 -27.44 -35.53 5.68
C GLY A 220 -28.49 -35.51 4.56
N PHE A 221 -28.09 -35.67 3.29
CA PHE A 221 -29.02 -35.74 2.16
C PHE A 221 -29.86 -37.02 2.17
N SER A 222 -29.29 -38.15 2.60
CA SER A 222 -29.99 -39.44 2.67
C SER A 222 -29.43 -40.36 3.74
N VAL A 223 -30.29 -40.97 4.57
CA VAL A 223 -29.88 -41.97 5.57
C VAL A 223 -29.29 -43.23 4.93
N ALA A 224 -29.73 -43.58 3.73
CA ALA A 224 -29.24 -44.74 2.99
C ALA A 224 -28.13 -44.39 1.97
N GLY A 225 -27.84 -43.10 1.82
CA GLY A 225 -27.09 -42.52 0.71
C GLY A 225 -27.89 -42.49 -0.59
N TYR A 226 -27.46 -41.64 -1.51
CA TYR A 226 -27.95 -41.64 -2.88
C TYR A 226 -27.08 -42.54 -3.75
N ASP A 227 -27.71 -43.18 -4.74
CA ASP A 227 -26.99 -43.80 -5.84
C ASP A 227 -26.65 -42.70 -6.87
N THR A 228 -25.60 -42.89 -7.67
CA THR A 228 -25.25 -41.93 -8.72
C THR A 228 -26.38 -41.79 -9.75
N PRO A 229 -26.53 -40.61 -10.37
CA PRO A 229 -27.56 -40.38 -11.37
C PRO A 229 -27.37 -41.26 -12.61
N THR A 230 -28.47 -41.58 -13.30
CA THR A 230 -28.42 -42.32 -14.59
C THR A 230 -28.65 -41.41 -15.80
N GLY A 231 -28.52 -40.10 -15.62
CA GLY A 231 -28.80 -39.08 -16.62
C GLY A 231 -29.10 -37.72 -15.99
N ILE A 232 -29.12 -36.68 -16.81
CA ILE A 232 -29.44 -35.30 -16.38
C ILE A 232 -30.89 -35.23 -15.90
N SER A 233 -31.10 -34.79 -14.66
CA SER A 233 -32.44 -34.60 -14.10
C SER A 233 -32.49 -33.49 -13.05
N TRP A 234 -32.78 -32.26 -13.47
CA TRP A 234 -32.90 -31.08 -12.60
C TRP A 234 -34.03 -31.16 -11.57
N GLY A 235 -34.94 -32.13 -11.67
CA GLY A 235 -35.96 -32.41 -10.66
C GLY A 235 -35.55 -33.44 -9.60
N ASP A 236 -34.45 -34.17 -9.81
CA ASP A 236 -34.00 -35.25 -8.93
C ASP A 236 -33.07 -34.71 -7.82
N PRO A 237 -33.46 -34.85 -6.53
CA PRO A 237 -32.59 -34.48 -5.41
C PRO A 237 -31.23 -35.19 -5.41
N ALA A 238 -31.15 -36.43 -5.91
CA ALA A 238 -29.88 -37.14 -6.02
C ALA A 238 -28.96 -36.49 -7.06
N PHE A 239 -29.51 -36.06 -8.20
CA PHE A 239 -28.75 -35.35 -9.23
C PHE A 239 -28.22 -34.01 -8.73
N LYS A 240 -29.05 -33.20 -8.06
CA LYS A 240 -28.60 -31.91 -7.48
C LYS A 240 -27.48 -32.08 -6.46
N ALA A 241 -27.64 -33.05 -5.55
CA ALA A 241 -26.61 -33.39 -4.57
C ALA A 241 -25.32 -33.89 -5.26
N TRP A 242 -25.45 -34.62 -6.36
CA TRP A 242 -24.31 -35.12 -7.14
C TRP A 242 -23.52 -34.00 -7.83
N ILE A 243 -24.19 -32.97 -8.37
CA ILE A 243 -23.51 -31.77 -8.91
C ILE A 243 -22.64 -31.10 -7.83
N LYS A 244 -23.23 -30.78 -6.68
CA LYS A 244 -22.52 -30.19 -5.55
C LYS A 244 -21.35 -31.07 -5.08
N TRP A 245 -21.56 -32.39 -5.00
CA TRP A 245 -20.50 -33.33 -4.63
C TRP A 245 -19.33 -33.29 -5.62
N ARG A 246 -19.57 -33.20 -6.93
CA ARG A 246 -18.49 -33.14 -7.92
C ARG A 246 -17.58 -31.93 -7.71
N HIS A 247 -18.16 -30.75 -7.46
CA HIS A 247 -17.41 -29.53 -7.11
C HIS A 247 -16.54 -29.72 -5.87
N GLU A 248 -17.12 -30.20 -4.77
CA GLU A 248 -16.38 -30.44 -3.54
C GLU A 248 -15.32 -31.53 -3.68
N ASN A 249 -15.60 -32.56 -4.48
CA ASN A 249 -14.67 -33.68 -4.66
C ASN A 249 -13.42 -33.26 -5.44
N LEU A 250 -13.57 -32.39 -6.45
CA LEU A 250 -12.43 -31.83 -7.17
C LEU A 250 -11.65 -30.84 -6.31
N ALA A 251 -12.33 -29.99 -5.53
CA ALA A 251 -11.65 -29.11 -4.57
C ALA A 251 -10.83 -29.87 -3.51
N LEU A 252 -11.32 -31.05 -3.07
CA LEU A 252 -10.56 -31.95 -2.19
C LEU A 252 -9.40 -32.65 -2.91
N PHE A 253 -9.53 -32.94 -4.20
CA PHE A 253 -8.46 -33.53 -5.00
C PHE A 253 -7.29 -32.56 -5.20
N THR A 254 -7.56 -31.29 -5.53
CA THR A 254 -6.51 -30.27 -5.68
C THR A 254 -5.86 -29.93 -4.33
N GLU A 255 -6.63 -29.84 -3.25
CA GLU A 255 -6.07 -29.69 -1.89
C GLU A 255 -5.18 -30.88 -1.50
N GLY A 256 -5.54 -32.10 -1.88
CA GLY A 256 -4.71 -33.28 -1.68
C GLY A 256 -3.38 -33.21 -2.45
N ALA A 257 -3.40 -32.69 -3.68
CA ALA A 257 -2.20 -32.45 -4.49
C ALA A 257 -1.28 -31.41 -3.80
N ARG A 258 -1.85 -30.31 -3.31
CA ARG A 258 -1.14 -29.27 -2.57
C ARG A 258 -0.45 -29.82 -1.33
N ILE A 259 -1.17 -30.60 -0.52
CA ILE A 259 -0.61 -31.26 0.67
C ILE A 259 0.52 -32.22 0.29
N ALA A 260 0.36 -32.96 -0.82
CA ALA A 260 1.38 -33.89 -1.30
C ALA A 260 2.69 -33.19 -1.65
N ILE A 261 2.64 -32.09 -2.42
CA ILE A 261 3.85 -31.36 -2.84
C ILE A 261 4.49 -30.61 -1.66
N LYS A 262 3.67 -29.99 -0.78
CA LYS A 262 4.18 -29.30 0.42
C LYS A 262 4.84 -30.25 1.42
N SER A 263 4.52 -31.54 1.39
CA SER A 263 5.23 -32.54 2.19
C SER A 263 6.69 -32.76 1.78
N ILE A 264 7.07 -32.32 0.57
CA ILE A 264 8.43 -32.38 0.02
C ILE A 264 9.11 -31.01 0.12
N ASN A 265 8.44 -29.96 -0.33
CA ASN A 265 8.92 -28.58 -0.29
C ASN A 265 7.82 -27.68 0.29
N PRO A 266 7.94 -27.20 1.55
CA PRO A 266 6.91 -26.35 2.16
C PRO A 266 6.65 -25.01 1.46
N GLU A 267 7.61 -24.51 0.67
CA GLU A 267 7.53 -23.23 -0.05
C GLU A 267 6.98 -23.37 -1.48
N ILE A 268 6.81 -24.61 -1.98
CA ILE A 268 6.32 -24.84 -3.34
C ILE A 268 4.85 -24.41 -3.48
N LEU A 269 4.52 -23.84 -4.63
CA LEU A 269 3.14 -23.49 -4.98
C LEU A 269 2.46 -24.61 -5.77
N LEU A 270 1.20 -24.90 -5.43
CA LEU A 270 0.30 -25.57 -6.38
C LEU A 270 -0.36 -24.48 -7.23
N ILE A 271 -0.38 -24.69 -8.54
CA ILE A 271 -1.02 -23.82 -9.51
C ILE A 271 -2.03 -24.69 -10.27
N ASP A 272 -3.33 -24.43 -10.12
CA ASP A 272 -4.34 -25.14 -10.91
C ASP A 272 -4.55 -24.38 -12.21
N GLU A 273 -4.41 -25.05 -13.35
CA GLU A 273 -5.05 -24.57 -14.58
C GLU A 273 -6.54 -24.76 -14.45
N VAL A 274 -7.28 -23.67 -14.67
CA VAL A 274 -8.71 -23.66 -14.47
C VAL A 274 -9.41 -23.19 -15.73
N TYR A 275 -9.85 -24.18 -16.48
CA TYR A 275 -11.05 -24.12 -17.30
C TYR A 275 -12.15 -24.89 -16.57
N PRO A 276 -13.32 -24.31 -16.29
CA PRO A 276 -13.84 -23.03 -16.83
C PRO A 276 -13.82 -21.89 -15.79
N VAL A 277 -14.01 -20.65 -16.26
CA VAL A 277 -14.19 -19.46 -15.40
C VAL A 277 -15.62 -19.38 -14.81
N ASP A 278 -16.35 -18.29 -15.06
CA ASP A 278 -17.67 -18.03 -14.48
C ASP A 278 -18.85 -18.62 -15.30
N ASN A 279 -18.53 -19.36 -16.35
CA ASN A 279 -19.45 -19.82 -17.38
C ASN A 279 -20.16 -21.15 -16.98
N MET A 280 -20.89 -21.76 -17.91
CA MET A 280 -21.72 -22.94 -17.62
C MET A 280 -20.99 -24.26 -17.63
N ASP A 281 -19.81 -24.30 -18.22
CA ASP A 281 -19.02 -25.52 -18.33
C ASP A 281 -18.61 -25.97 -16.93
N THR A 282 -18.53 -25.04 -15.97
CA THR A 282 -18.24 -25.34 -14.56
C THR A 282 -19.20 -26.41 -14.04
N THR A 283 -20.48 -26.34 -14.41
CA THR A 283 -21.49 -27.33 -14.02
C THR A 283 -21.26 -28.69 -14.65
N THR A 284 -20.82 -28.77 -15.91
CA THR A 284 -20.62 -30.06 -16.62
C THR A 284 -19.34 -30.73 -16.18
N THR A 285 -18.24 -29.97 -16.14
CA THR A 285 -16.89 -30.42 -15.74
C THR A 285 -16.77 -30.65 -14.23
N GLY A 286 -17.66 -30.04 -13.45
CA GLY A 286 -17.62 -30.08 -12.00
C GLY A 286 -16.49 -29.25 -11.38
N LEU A 287 -15.64 -28.56 -12.15
CA LEU A 287 -14.55 -27.76 -11.61
C LEU A 287 -15.03 -26.35 -11.31
N ASP A 288 -15.29 -26.05 -10.03
CA ASP A 288 -15.68 -24.72 -9.58
C ASP A 288 -14.80 -24.24 -8.42
N GLN A 289 -13.91 -23.29 -8.69
CA GLN A 289 -12.97 -22.77 -7.69
C GLN A 289 -13.63 -21.90 -6.61
N THR A 290 -14.93 -21.57 -6.70
CA THR A 290 -15.67 -21.04 -5.54
C THR A 290 -15.67 -22.00 -4.36
N TYR A 291 -15.51 -23.30 -4.62
CA TYR A 291 -15.42 -24.36 -3.60
C TYR A 291 -13.99 -24.63 -3.11
N ARG A 292 -12.99 -23.84 -3.53
CA ARG A 292 -11.59 -24.00 -3.12
C ARG A 292 -11.45 -24.02 -1.60
N VAL A 293 -10.75 -25.03 -1.10
CA VAL A 293 -10.62 -25.32 0.34
C VAL A 293 -9.63 -24.39 1.04
N SER A 294 -8.47 -24.12 0.42
CA SER A 294 -7.37 -23.36 1.02
C SER A 294 -6.79 -22.38 0.02
N SER A 295 -6.31 -21.24 0.53
CA SER A 295 -5.53 -20.25 -0.21
C SER A 295 -4.02 -20.39 0.05
N ASP A 296 -3.59 -21.09 1.10
CA ASP A 296 -2.17 -21.22 1.46
C ASP A 296 -1.33 -21.94 0.38
N GLY A 297 -0.54 -21.18 -0.40
CA GLY A 297 0.31 -21.71 -1.47
C GLY A 297 -0.47 -22.42 -2.58
N HIS A 298 -1.68 -21.95 -2.88
CA HIS A 298 -2.56 -22.48 -3.92
C HIS A 298 -3.04 -21.35 -4.82
N LEU A 299 -2.50 -21.29 -6.03
CA LEU A 299 -2.86 -20.30 -7.05
C LEU A 299 -3.73 -20.94 -8.14
N ALA A 300 -4.48 -20.11 -8.85
CA ALA A 300 -5.12 -20.51 -10.10
C ALA A 300 -4.48 -19.75 -11.27
N VAL A 301 -4.37 -20.43 -12.39
CA VAL A 301 -4.16 -19.84 -13.70
C VAL A 301 -5.36 -20.12 -14.57
N TRP A 302 -6.01 -19.04 -15.00
CA TRP A 302 -7.33 -19.11 -15.60
C TRP A 302 -7.25 -19.15 -17.11
N GLU A 303 -7.90 -20.17 -17.68
CA GLU A 303 -8.10 -20.26 -19.11
C GLU A 303 -9.27 -19.36 -19.52
N ILE A 304 -8.93 -18.24 -20.15
CA ILE A 304 -9.90 -17.25 -20.63
C ILE A 304 -9.77 -17.13 -22.14
N ASP A 305 -10.61 -17.91 -22.82
CA ASP A 305 -10.65 -18.02 -24.27
C ASP A 305 -10.87 -16.70 -24.99
N SER A 306 -10.67 -16.75 -26.30
CA SER A 306 -11.05 -15.70 -27.23
C SER A 306 -12.38 -16.02 -27.91
N VAL A 307 -12.99 -15.02 -28.56
CA VAL A 307 -14.18 -15.26 -29.40
C VAL A 307 -13.87 -16.14 -30.62
N SER A 308 -12.60 -16.35 -30.94
CA SER A 308 -12.12 -17.22 -32.00
C SER A 308 -10.76 -17.81 -31.66
N ASN A 309 -10.59 -19.12 -31.87
CA ASN A 309 -9.30 -19.80 -31.67
C ASN A 309 -8.27 -19.41 -32.74
N ALA A 310 -8.71 -19.04 -33.95
CA ALA A 310 -7.82 -18.65 -35.04
C ALA A 310 -7.57 -17.14 -35.15
N LEU A 311 -8.51 -16.32 -34.70
CA LEU A 311 -8.50 -14.86 -34.92
C LEU A 311 -8.49 -14.05 -33.61
N GLY A 312 -8.43 -14.71 -32.44
CA GLY A 312 -8.37 -14.04 -31.15
C GLY A 312 -9.58 -13.13 -30.91
N MET A 313 -9.34 -11.92 -30.39
CA MET A 313 -10.42 -10.94 -30.14
C MET A 313 -10.64 -9.97 -31.31
N LYS A 314 -10.03 -10.22 -32.48
CA LYS A 314 -10.10 -9.33 -33.66
C LYS A 314 -11.52 -9.00 -34.11
N TRP A 315 -12.46 -9.92 -33.92
CA TRP A 315 -13.86 -9.75 -34.34
C TRP A 315 -14.81 -9.63 -33.14
N ALA A 316 -14.31 -9.42 -31.93
CA ALA A 316 -15.14 -9.16 -30.76
C ALA A 316 -15.85 -7.80 -30.89
N ASN A 317 -17.09 -7.72 -30.40
CA ASN A 317 -17.77 -6.44 -30.21
C ASN A 317 -17.53 -5.91 -28.78
N LYS A 318 -18.02 -4.69 -28.49
CA LYS A 318 -17.86 -4.07 -27.16
C LYS A 318 -18.47 -4.87 -26.01
N GLU A 319 -19.60 -5.56 -26.24
CA GLU A 319 -20.26 -6.40 -25.22
C GLU A 319 -19.43 -7.67 -24.94
N ASP A 320 -18.84 -8.29 -25.97
CA ASP A 320 -17.92 -9.42 -25.81
C ASP A 320 -16.68 -9.00 -25.02
N PHE A 321 -16.12 -7.84 -25.33
CA PHE A 321 -14.93 -7.34 -24.65
C PHE A 321 -15.20 -6.97 -23.17
N ALA A 322 -16.34 -6.33 -22.88
CA ALA A 322 -16.77 -6.10 -21.50
C ALA A 322 -17.04 -7.40 -20.73
N THR A 323 -17.51 -8.45 -21.42
CA THR A 323 -17.64 -9.79 -20.84
C THR A 323 -16.26 -10.35 -20.47
N LYS A 324 -15.23 -10.14 -21.32
CA LYS A 324 -13.85 -10.53 -21.00
C LYS A 324 -13.28 -9.79 -19.79
N ILE A 325 -13.52 -8.48 -19.67
CA ILE A 325 -13.17 -7.71 -18.45
C ILE A 325 -13.86 -8.31 -17.22
N THR A 326 -15.14 -8.66 -17.34
CA THR A 326 -15.90 -9.27 -16.24
C THR A 326 -15.32 -10.63 -15.82
N MET A 327 -14.79 -11.43 -16.78
CA MET A 327 -14.08 -12.68 -16.46
C MET A 327 -12.84 -12.42 -15.62
N TYR A 328 -11.97 -11.49 -16.01
CA TYR A 328 -10.78 -11.13 -15.22
C TYR A 328 -11.12 -10.60 -13.83
N LYS A 329 -12.22 -9.85 -13.70
CA LYS A 329 -12.66 -9.38 -12.38
C LYS A 329 -13.22 -10.53 -11.53
N TRP A 330 -13.85 -11.52 -12.17
CA TRP A 330 -14.35 -12.71 -11.48
C TRP A 330 -13.19 -13.55 -10.96
N THR A 331 -12.15 -13.78 -11.76
CA THR A 331 -10.97 -14.55 -11.33
C THR A 331 -10.31 -13.93 -10.10
N ARG A 332 -10.17 -12.59 -10.06
CA ARG A 332 -9.70 -11.88 -8.86
C ARG A 332 -10.55 -12.12 -7.62
N ALA A 333 -11.88 -12.15 -7.78
CA ALA A 333 -12.78 -12.40 -6.66
C ALA A 333 -12.63 -13.83 -6.13
N ILE A 334 -12.38 -14.81 -7.00
CA ILE A 334 -12.24 -16.22 -6.60
C ILE A 334 -10.88 -16.48 -5.93
N ASP A 335 -9.83 -15.80 -6.39
CA ASP A 335 -8.48 -16.00 -5.87
C ASP A 335 -8.23 -15.37 -4.50
N ARG A 336 -9.14 -14.51 -4.02
CA ARG A 336 -9.11 -13.92 -2.68
C ARG A 336 -7.79 -13.15 -2.48
N GLU A 337 -7.03 -13.47 -1.43
CA GLU A 337 -5.74 -12.85 -1.11
C GLU A 337 -4.61 -13.25 -2.07
N ASN A 338 -4.80 -14.31 -2.87
CA ASN A 338 -3.78 -14.76 -3.81
C ASN A 338 -3.85 -13.96 -5.12
N PRO A 339 -2.73 -13.82 -5.85
CA PRO A 339 -2.75 -13.29 -7.20
C PRO A 339 -3.51 -14.24 -8.15
N SER A 340 -4.15 -13.69 -9.17
CA SER A 340 -4.73 -14.45 -10.28
C SER A 340 -3.77 -14.41 -11.44
N TRP A 341 -3.49 -15.57 -12.03
CA TRP A 341 -2.82 -15.65 -13.31
C TRP A 341 -3.86 -15.97 -14.38
N ALA A 342 -3.69 -15.51 -15.61
CA ALA A 342 -4.61 -15.87 -16.66
C ALA A 342 -3.96 -15.87 -18.03
N PHE A 343 -4.35 -16.81 -18.87
CA PHE A 343 -4.05 -16.76 -20.29
C PHE A 343 -4.68 -15.50 -20.90
N THR A 344 -3.86 -14.78 -21.68
CA THR A 344 -4.32 -13.68 -22.53
C THR A 344 -4.27 -14.13 -23.99
N TYR A 345 -5.03 -15.19 -24.30
CA TYR A 345 -5.13 -15.74 -25.66
C TYR A 345 -5.58 -14.69 -26.66
N THR A 346 -4.73 -14.37 -27.64
CA THR A 346 -4.95 -13.36 -28.69
C THR A 346 -4.22 -13.73 -29.98
N ASN A 347 -4.40 -13.01 -31.08
CA ASN A 347 -3.80 -13.39 -32.38
C ASN A 347 -2.85 -12.34 -32.98
N GLU A 348 -3.11 -11.05 -32.80
CA GLU A 348 -2.30 -9.93 -33.31
C GLU A 348 -1.98 -8.93 -32.19
N GLU A 349 -1.00 -8.04 -32.37
CA GLU A 349 -0.62 -7.07 -31.31
C GLU A 349 -1.79 -6.19 -30.85
N LEU A 350 -2.72 -5.87 -31.75
CA LEU A 350 -3.82 -4.96 -31.45
C LEU A 350 -4.83 -5.58 -30.49
N ASP A 351 -5.25 -6.83 -30.70
CA ASP A 351 -6.14 -7.50 -29.75
C ASP A 351 -5.38 -7.92 -28.49
N ALA A 352 -4.11 -8.32 -28.61
CA ALA A 352 -3.23 -8.59 -27.47
C ALA A 352 -3.12 -7.39 -26.51
N GLY A 353 -2.88 -6.18 -27.01
CA GLY A 353 -2.77 -4.98 -26.16
C GLY A 353 -4.05 -4.69 -25.38
N LEU A 354 -5.22 -4.94 -25.97
CA LEU A 354 -6.50 -4.79 -25.28
C LEU A 354 -6.67 -5.85 -24.20
N VAL A 355 -6.41 -7.13 -24.51
CA VAL A 355 -6.63 -8.23 -23.57
C VAL A 355 -5.63 -8.22 -22.41
N VAL A 356 -4.34 -7.97 -22.68
CA VAL A 356 -3.33 -7.77 -21.63
C VAL A 356 -3.67 -6.55 -20.77
N GLY A 357 -4.13 -5.45 -21.39
CA GLY A 357 -4.64 -4.29 -20.67
C GLY A 357 -5.86 -4.61 -19.79
N ALA A 358 -6.75 -5.50 -20.24
CA ALA A 358 -7.92 -5.97 -19.49
C ALA A 358 -7.53 -6.84 -18.28
N ALA A 359 -6.49 -7.66 -18.40
CA ALA A 359 -5.90 -8.37 -17.27
C ALA A 359 -5.26 -7.38 -16.27
N ALA A 360 -4.42 -6.47 -16.77
CA ALA A 360 -3.69 -5.51 -15.93
C ALA A 360 -4.62 -4.54 -15.17
N ILE A 361 -5.69 -4.03 -15.80
CA ILE A 361 -6.66 -3.15 -15.13
C ILE A 361 -7.36 -3.88 -13.97
N ALA A 362 -7.67 -5.17 -14.15
CA ALA A 362 -8.27 -6.01 -13.12
C ALA A 362 -7.27 -6.43 -12.04
N GLY A 363 -5.96 -6.27 -12.24
CA GLY A 363 -4.92 -6.75 -11.32
C GLY A 363 -4.59 -8.23 -11.49
N VAL A 364 -4.78 -8.77 -12.71
CA VAL A 364 -4.47 -10.16 -13.07
C VAL A 364 -3.12 -10.23 -13.76
N VAL A 365 -2.28 -11.18 -13.34
CA VAL A 365 -1.00 -11.49 -13.98
C VAL A 365 -1.25 -12.09 -15.37
N PRO A 366 -0.74 -11.49 -16.45
CA PRO A 366 -0.95 -12.03 -17.79
C PRO A 366 0.07 -13.13 -18.12
N PHE A 367 -0.43 -14.23 -18.67
CA PHE A 367 0.31 -15.19 -19.47
C PHE A 367 0.02 -14.88 -20.94
N GLU A 368 0.95 -14.22 -21.61
CA GLU A 368 0.78 -13.82 -23.02
C GLU A 368 1.04 -14.98 -23.97
N SER A 369 -0.03 -15.45 -24.60
CA SER A 369 0.00 -16.53 -25.60
C SER A 369 -0.79 -16.16 -26.85
N LYS A 370 -0.28 -16.62 -28.00
CA LYS A 370 -1.00 -16.51 -29.25
C LYS A 370 -1.90 -17.74 -29.45
N THR A 371 -3.21 -17.51 -29.50
CA THR A 371 -4.21 -18.57 -29.70
C THR A 371 -3.99 -19.35 -31.00
N PRO A 372 -4.28 -20.67 -31.03
CA PRO A 372 -4.71 -21.51 -29.90
C PRO A 372 -3.55 -22.02 -29.02
N ASP A 373 -2.29 -21.81 -29.41
CA ASP A 373 -1.14 -22.44 -28.76
C ASP A 373 -0.63 -21.63 -27.54
N MET A 374 -0.60 -22.24 -26.36
CA MET A 374 -0.02 -21.62 -25.16
C MET A 374 1.48 -21.30 -25.28
N GLU A 375 2.21 -22.03 -26.13
CA GLU A 375 3.67 -21.92 -26.28
C GLU A 375 4.13 -20.68 -27.07
N THR A 376 3.23 -20.06 -27.82
CA THR A 376 3.58 -19.05 -28.83
C THR A 376 3.32 -17.63 -28.35
N THR A 377 3.87 -16.64 -29.05
CA THR A 377 3.66 -15.20 -28.77
C THR A 377 3.07 -14.51 -29.99
N VAL A 378 2.27 -13.46 -29.78
CA VAL A 378 1.88 -12.58 -30.89
C VAL A 378 3.10 -11.83 -31.46
N GLY A 379 4.16 -11.69 -30.67
CA GLY A 379 5.46 -11.17 -31.11
C GLY A 379 6.40 -10.89 -29.94
N SER A 380 7.69 -11.24 -30.07
CA SER A 380 8.67 -11.03 -29.00
C SER A 380 8.83 -9.56 -28.61
N GLN A 381 8.74 -8.62 -29.56
CA GLN A 381 8.79 -7.19 -29.27
C GLN A 381 7.56 -6.70 -28.48
N PHE A 382 6.39 -7.25 -28.78
CA PHE A 382 5.16 -6.98 -28.04
C PHE A 382 5.30 -7.46 -26.59
N ARG A 383 5.73 -8.71 -26.41
CA ARG A 383 5.95 -9.30 -25.08
C ARG A 383 6.97 -8.53 -24.27
N THR A 384 8.16 -8.24 -24.82
CA THR A 384 9.19 -7.43 -24.15
C THR A 384 8.62 -6.09 -23.67
N ARG A 385 7.86 -5.39 -24.53
CA ARG A 385 7.26 -4.08 -24.22
C ARG A 385 6.25 -4.17 -23.08
N TRP A 386 5.29 -5.08 -23.17
CA TRP A 386 4.22 -5.21 -22.19
C TRP A 386 4.70 -5.80 -20.86
N PHE A 387 5.53 -6.86 -20.88
CA PHE A 387 6.09 -7.43 -19.66
C PHE A 387 7.06 -6.48 -18.97
N GLY A 388 7.84 -5.70 -19.72
CA GLY A 388 8.67 -4.62 -19.14
C GLY A 388 7.81 -3.55 -18.47
N PHE A 389 6.77 -3.07 -19.15
CA PHE A 389 5.82 -2.11 -18.57
C PHE A 389 5.16 -2.63 -17.29
N ILE A 390 4.75 -3.90 -17.27
CA ILE A 390 4.14 -4.53 -16.09
C ILE A 390 5.14 -4.61 -14.94
N GLN A 391 6.38 -5.04 -15.20
CA GLN A 391 7.43 -5.12 -14.17
C GLN A 391 7.77 -3.75 -13.58
N ASP A 392 7.96 -2.74 -14.43
CA ASP A 392 8.28 -1.37 -14.02
C ASP A 392 7.15 -0.72 -13.18
N ASN A 393 5.93 -1.27 -13.26
CA ASN A 393 4.74 -0.74 -12.58
C ASN A 393 4.03 -1.80 -11.72
N ALA A 394 4.74 -2.85 -11.28
CA ALA A 394 4.14 -4.00 -10.62
C ALA A 394 3.44 -3.63 -9.29
N GLU A 395 3.96 -2.65 -8.55
CA GLU A 395 3.30 -2.11 -7.35
C GLU A 395 1.86 -1.64 -7.69
N ALA A 396 1.73 -0.79 -8.70
CA ALA A 396 0.44 -0.24 -9.11
C ALA A 396 -0.43 -1.30 -9.79
N LEU A 397 0.14 -2.15 -10.65
CA LEU A 397 -0.63 -3.04 -11.51
C LEU A 397 -0.99 -4.37 -10.84
N LEU A 398 -0.18 -4.90 -9.92
CA LEU A 398 -0.35 -6.26 -9.38
C LEU A 398 -0.36 -6.32 -7.85
N ASP A 399 0.31 -5.39 -7.15
CA ASP A 399 0.43 -5.39 -5.68
C ASP A 399 -0.72 -4.61 -5.01
N THR A 400 -1.22 -3.55 -5.67
CA THR A 400 -2.25 -2.68 -5.10
C THR A 400 -3.66 -3.19 -5.39
N GLU A 401 -4.51 -3.36 -4.38
CA GLU A 401 -5.91 -3.76 -4.58
C GLU A 401 -6.75 -2.66 -5.26
N ARG A 402 -7.69 -3.06 -6.14
CA ARG A 402 -8.65 -2.11 -6.75
C ARG A 402 -9.75 -1.77 -5.77
N GLU A 403 -10.06 -0.50 -5.64
CA GLU A 403 -11.08 -0.01 -4.74
C GLU A 403 -12.45 0.08 -5.43
N SER A 404 -13.50 -0.32 -4.70
CA SER A 404 -14.88 -0.08 -5.12
C SER A 404 -15.83 -0.06 -3.92
N GLN A 405 -16.89 0.73 -4.03
CA GLN A 405 -18.03 0.75 -3.11
C GLN A 405 -19.21 -0.08 -3.62
N ILE A 406 -19.10 -0.68 -4.80
CA ILE A 406 -20.16 -1.40 -5.49
C ILE A 406 -19.72 -2.84 -5.71
N ALA A 407 -20.61 -3.78 -5.45
CA ALA A 407 -20.36 -5.16 -5.81
C ALA A 407 -21.54 -5.82 -6.51
N VAL A 408 -21.24 -6.78 -7.38
CA VAL A 408 -22.21 -7.64 -8.06
C VAL A 408 -22.04 -9.06 -7.53
N TRP A 409 -23.13 -9.67 -7.07
CA TRP A 409 -23.12 -11.03 -6.54
C TRP A 409 -23.20 -12.07 -7.66
N TYR A 410 -22.24 -12.99 -7.66
CA TYR A 410 -22.20 -14.18 -8.50
C TYR A 410 -22.48 -15.42 -7.63
N SER A 411 -23.41 -16.27 -8.05
CA SER A 411 -23.85 -17.44 -7.30
C SER A 411 -23.72 -18.71 -8.15
N SER A 412 -22.75 -19.55 -7.82
CA SER A 412 -22.57 -20.86 -8.43
C SER A 412 -23.82 -21.74 -8.28
N PRO A 413 -24.53 -21.79 -7.13
CA PRO A 413 -25.77 -22.57 -7.04
C PRO A 413 -26.88 -22.03 -7.94
N SER A 414 -26.96 -20.70 -8.16
CA SER A 414 -27.93 -20.12 -9.09
C SER A 414 -27.55 -20.47 -10.53
N ARG A 415 -26.27 -20.39 -10.87
CA ARG A 415 -25.74 -20.89 -12.14
C ARG A 415 -26.17 -22.36 -12.36
N ASP A 416 -25.88 -23.24 -11.40
CA ASP A 416 -26.14 -24.68 -11.54
C ASP A 416 -27.63 -25.02 -11.58
N PHE A 417 -28.43 -24.47 -10.67
CA PHE A 417 -29.80 -24.95 -10.44
C PHE A 417 -30.90 -24.08 -11.03
N GLN A 418 -30.59 -22.85 -11.46
CA GLN A 418 -31.55 -21.98 -12.13
C GLN A 418 -31.18 -21.77 -13.60
N ASP A 419 -29.93 -21.42 -13.90
CA ASP A 419 -29.56 -21.07 -15.28
C ASP A 419 -29.39 -22.29 -16.17
N TYR A 420 -28.71 -23.33 -15.68
CA TYR A 420 -28.48 -24.54 -16.47
C TYR A 420 -29.80 -25.25 -16.81
N GLU A 421 -30.79 -25.23 -15.91
CA GLU A 421 -32.14 -25.77 -16.18
C GLU A 421 -32.84 -25.06 -17.36
N VAL A 422 -32.53 -23.77 -17.58
CA VAL A 422 -33.12 -22.95 -18.65
C VAL A 422 -32.42 -23.19 -20.01
N GLY A 423 -31.19 -23.69 -20.01
CA GLY A 423 -30.47 -24.16 -21.22
C GLY A 423 -28.95 -24.21 -21.06
N GLY A 424 -28.38 -25.42 -21.16
CA GLY A 424 -26.96 -25.75 -20.96
C GLY A 424 -26.08 -25.56 -22.19
N GLY A 425 -25.82 -24.31 -22.58
CA GLY A 425 -24.72 -23.94 -23.49
C GLY A 425 -23.75 -23.00 -22.77
N TYR A 426 -22.48 -22.97 -23.21
CA TYR A 426 -21.30 -22.35 -22.58
C TYR A 426 -21.56 -21.03 -21.83
N GLY A 427 -22.15 -20.05 -22.50
CA GLY A 427 -22.37 -18.70 -21.95
C GLY A 427 -21.16 -17.77 -22.03
N MET A 428 -20.10 -18.14 -22.76
CA MET A 428 -18.80 -17.49 -22.65
C MET A 428 -18.79 -16.02 -23.12
N PHE A 429 -19.28 -15.75 -24.34
CA PHE A 429 -19.39 -14.39 -24.87
C PHE A 429 -20.82 -14.04 -25.30
N ASN A 430 -21.06 -12.77 -25.60
CA ASN A 430 -22.40 -12.32 -25.91
C ASN A 430 -22.82 -12.62 -27.36
N GLY A 431 -21.91 -12.42 -28.32
CA GLY A 431 -22.12 -12.68 -29.74
C GLY A 431 -21.93 -14.15 -30.11
N TYR A 432 -23.01 -14.90 -30.36
CA TYR A 432 -22.95 -16.33 -30.70
C TYR A 432 -22.95 -16.62 -32.21
N THR A 433 -22.99 -15.59 -33.06
CA THR A 433 -22.94 -15.76 -34.52
C THR A 433 -21.66 -15.15 -35.05
N SER A 434 -20.87 -15.95 -35.74
CA SER A 434 -19.63 -15.52 -36.38
C SER A 434 -19.89 -14.36 -37.37
N PRO A 435 -19.29 -13.17 -37.17
CA PRO A 435 -19.53 -11.99 -38.03
C PRO A 435 -18.84 -12.10 -39.39
N ASN A 436 -17.89 -13.03 -39.54
CA ASN A 436 -17.03 -13.21 -40.71
C ASN A 436 -17.10 -14.63 -41.31
N ASN A 437 -17.97 -15.50 -40.80
CA ASN A 437 -18.01 -16.95 -41.12
C ASN A 437 -16.69 -17.66 -40.80
N ASP A 438 -16.06 -17.26 -39.70
CA ASP A 438 -15.01 -18.03 -39.03
C ASP A 438 -15.60 -19.33 -38.46
N ASP A 439 -15.00 -20.45 -38.84
CA ASP A 439 -15.39 -21.79 -38.40
C ASP A 439 -14.90 -22.06 -36.95
N ASP A 440 -13.87 -21.33 -36.49
CA ASP A 440 -13.28 -21.44 -35.16
C ASP A 440 -13.90 -20.44 -34.16
N TRP A 441 -15.08 -19.91 -34.49
CA TRP A 441 -15.82 -18.99 -33.62
C TRP A 441 -16.42 -19.73 -32.43
N TRP A 442 -16.28 -19.18 -31.23
CA TRP A 442 -16.61 -19.83 -29.95
C TRP A 442 -18.06 -20.35 -29.81
N GLY A 443 -19.02 -19.78 -30.56
CA GLY A 443 -20.46 -20.07 -30.43
C GLY A 443 -21.12 -20.49 -31.74
N GLY A 444 -22.04 -21.44 -31.68
CA GLY A 444 -22.76 -21.98 -32.84
C GLY A 444 -24.28 -21.90 -32.73
N SER A 445 -24.80 -21.58 -31.55
CA SER A 445 -26.22 -21.68 -31.20
C SER A 445 -26.69 -20.48 -30.39
N ILE A 446 -28.00 -20.20 -30.46
CA ILE A 446 -28.63 -19.18 -29.61
C ILE A 446 -28.51 -19.52 -28.12
N TYR A 447 -28.22 -20.77 -27.74
CA TYR A 447 -28.13 -21.18 -26.35
C TYR A 447 -26.73 -20.99 -25.74
N ASP A 448 -25.71 -20.77 -26.58
CA ASP A 448 -24.31 -20.63 -26.14
C ASP A 448 -24.05 -19.27 -25.51
N THR A 449 -24.94 -18.32 -25.71
CA THR A 449 -24.81 -16.97 -25.19
C THR A 449 -25.44 -16.84 -23.79
N PRO A 450 -24.95 -15.92 -22.94
CA PRO A 450 -25.54 -15.68 -21.62
C PRO A 450 -27.00 -15.20 -21.70
N LYS A 451 -27.54 -14.93 -22.90
CA LYS A 451 -28.75 -14.15 -23.07
C LYS A 451 -30.00 -14.67 -22.37
N PHE A 452 -30.12 -15.98 -22.33
CA PHE A 452 -31.32 -16.67 -21.89
C PHE A 452 -31.24 -17.10 -20.44
N LYS A 453 -30.11 -16.82 -19.77
CA LYS A 453 -29.80 -17.27 -18.41
C LYS A 453 -30.18 -16.18 -17.40
N PRO A 454 -31.17 -16.42 -16.52
CA PRO A 454 -31.65 -15.41 -15.57
C PRO A 454 -30.58 -14.77 -14.69
N HIS A 455 -29.75 -15.58 -14.02
CA HIS A 455 -28.72 -15.12 -13.10
C HIS A 455 -27.45 -14.75 -13.85
N PHE A 456 -26.86 -15.66 -14.61
CA PHE A 456 -25.59 -15.46 -15.29
C PHE A 456 -25.67 -14.34 -16.35
N GLY A 457 -26.72 -14.32 -17.17
CA GLY A 457 -26.98 -13.19 -18.07
C GLY A 457 -27.32 -11.90 -17.33
N GLY A 458 -27.98 -12.03 -16.18
CA GLY A 458 -28.25 -10.89 -15.29
C GLY A 458 -26.98 -10.28 -14.71
N TYR A 459 -26.04 -11.12 -14.29
CA TYR A 459 -24.75 -10.80 -13.71
C TYR A 459 -23.83 -10.14 -14.73
N ARG A 460 -23.64 -10.75 -15.92
CA ARG A 460 -22.85 -10.13 -17.00
C ARG A 460 -23.43 -8.80 -17.45
N GLY A 461 -24.76 -8.69 -17.50
CA GLY A 461 -25.45 -7.44 -17.85
C GLY A 461 -25.31 -6.36 -16.78
N ALA A 462 -25.31 -6.73 -15.50
CA ALA A 462 -25.02 -5.83 -14.39
C ALA A 462 -23.60 -5.27 -14.48
N SER A 463 -22.61 -6.13 -14.69
CA SER A 463 -21.21 -5.75 -14.89
C SER A 463 -21.04 -4.83 -16.10
N TYR A 464 -21.70 -5.14 -17.22
CA TYR A 464 -21.71 -4.29 -18.41
C TYR A 464 -22.33 -2.91 -18.15
N ALA A 465 -23.43 -2.83 -17.38
CA ALA A 465 -24.07 -1.58 -17.02
C ALA A 465 -23.15 -0.68 -16.19
N LEU A 466 -22.46 -1.25 -15.20
CA LEU A 466 -21.51 -0.52 -14.35
C LEU A 466 -20.28 -0.04 -15.14
N SER A 467 -19.73 -0.88 -16.03
CA SER A 467 -18.69 -0.44 -16.98
C SER A 467 -19.16 0.70 -17.89
N LYS A 468 -20.43 0.69 -18.31
CA LYS A 468 -21.03 1.77 -19.10
C LYS A 468 -21.21 3.07 -18.33
N LEU A 469 -21.44 3.00 -17.02
CA LEU A 469 -21.49 4.15 -16.13
C LEU A 469 -20.09 4.61 -15.69
N HIS A 470 -19.04 3.89 -16.09
CA HIS A 470 -17.65 4.15 -15.69
C HIS A 470 -17.43 4.03 -14.18
N VAL A 471 -18.20 3.15 -13.53
CA VAL A 471 -18.14 2.95 -12.08
C VAL A 471 -17.34 1.69 -11.74
N PRO A 472 -16.26 1.81 -10.95
CA PRO A 472 -15.52 0.65 -10.44
C PRO A 472 -16.45 -0.28 -9.63
N TYR A 473 -16.26 -1.59 -9.77
CA TYR A 473 -17.08 -2.60 -9.07
C TYR A 473 -16.26 -3.83 -8.66
N LYS A 474 -16.70 -4.55 -7.64
CA LYS A 474 -16.17 -5.88 -7.27
C LYS A 474 -17.18 -6.97 -7.58
N ILE A 475 -16.70 -8.21 -7.63
CA ILE A 475 -17.54 -9.39 -7.72
C ILE A 475 -17.50 -10.08 -6.36
N ILE A 476 -18.67 -10.47 -5.85
CA ILE A 476 -18.80 -11.30 -4.65
C ILE A 476 -19.18 -12.69 -5.10
N ALA A 477 -18.40 -13.69 -4.75
CA ALA A 477 -18.61 -15.07 -5.18
C ALA A 477 -19.22 -15.91 -4.06
N ASP A 478 -20.22 -16.72 -4.41
CA ASP A 478 -20.94 -17.62 -3.50
C ASP A 478 -21.08 -19.01 -4.13
N PRO A 479 -20.51 -20.08 -3.52
CA PRO A 479 -19.82 -20.11 -2.23
C PRO A 479 -18.45 -19.42 -2.23
N GLY A 480 -17.83 -19.31 -1.06
CA GLY A 480 -16.55 -18.64 -0.87
C GLY A 480 -16.54 -17.90 0.46
N GLU A 481 -16.00 -16.68 0.47
CA GLU A 481 -15.98 -15.81 1.66
C GLU A 481 -16.78 -14.50 1.46
N PRO A 482 -18.08 -14.53 1.08
CA PRO A 482 -18.86 -13.32 0.83
C PRO A 482 -18.82 -12.28 1.96
N ALA A 483 -18.77 -12.71 3.22
CA ALA A 483 -18.72 -11.79 4.37
C ALA A 483 -17.45 -10.92 4.36
N ALA A 484 -16.29 -11.51 4.05
CA ALA A 484 -15.02 -10.79 3.94
C ALA A 484 -15.00 -9.88 2.70
N GLN A 485 -15.55 -10.36 1.58
CA GLN A 485 -15.58 -9.62 0.31
C GLN A 485 -16.50 -8.39 0.34
N LEU A 486 -17.46 -8.31 1.27
CA LEU A 486 -18.33 -7.15 1.45
C LEU A 486 -17.69 -5.99 2.22
N ALA A 487 -16.47 -6.13 2.74
CA ALA A 487 -15.77 -5.04 3.40
C ALA A 487 -15.60 -3.83 2.46
N GLY A 488 -15.98 -2.63 2.93
CA GLY A 488 -15.92 -1.39 2.14
C GLY A 488 -17.03 -1.21 1.09
N ILE A 489 -17.86 -2.24 0.86
CA ILE A 489 -18.99 -2.15 -0.07
C ILE A 489 -20.13 -1.34 0.57
N LYS A 490 -20.71 -0.42 -0.21
CA LYS A 490 -21.92 0.35 0.16
C LYS A 490 -23.15 -0.13 -0.61
N PHE A 491 -22.96 -0.61 -1.83
CA PHE A 491 -24.03 -1.04 -2.73
C PHE A 491 -23.78 -2.45 -3.26
N LEU A 492 -24.70 -3.37 -3.00
CA LEU A 492 -24.67 -4.75 -3.45
C LEU A 492 -25.81 -5.04 -4.43
N TRP A 493 -25.46 -5.47 -5.64
CA TRP A 493 -26.43 -5.91 -6.64
C TRP A 493 -26.57 -7.44 -6.63
N LEU A 494 -27.80 -7.94 -6.43
CA LEU A 494 -28.22 -9.34 -6.57
C LEU A 494 -29.02 -9.56 -7.89
N PRO A 495 -28.37 -9.82 -9.03
CA PRO A 495 -29.04 -10.05 -10.31
C PRO A 495 -29.62 -11.48 -10.40
N SER A 496 -30.93 -11.62 -10.21
CA SER A 496 -31.67 -12.90 -10.27
C SER A 496 -31.11 -14.05 -9.42
N VAL A 497 -30.39 -13.77 -8.32
CA VAL A 497 -29.69 -14.76 -7.48
C VAL A 497 -30.66 -15.69 -6.75
N ALA A 498 -31.20 -16.72 -7.42
CA ALA A 498 -32.28 -17.53 -6.88
C ALA A 498 -31.84 -18.48 -5.75
N ALA A 499 -30.70 -19.16 -5.90
CA ALA A 499 -30.19 -20.16 -4.99
C ALA A 499 -29.06 -19.58 -4.11
N MET A 500 -29.22 -19.70 -2.80
CA MET A 500 -28.24 -19.23 -1.81
C MET A 500 -28.42 -19.95 -0.47
N SER A 501 -27.33 -20.00 0.29
CA SER A 501 -27.31 -20.62 1.61
C SER A 501 -27.98 -19.73 2.67
N ASP A 502 -28.39 -20.34 3.79
CA ASP A 502 -28.88 -19.60 4.96
C ASP A 502 -27.82 -18.64 5.54
N GLU A 503 -26.53 -18.99 5.37
CA GLU A 503 -25.40 -18.16 5.77
C GLU A 503 -25.26 -16.93 4.87
N SER A 504 -25.28 -17.09 3.55
CA SER A 504 -25.27 -15.98 2.59
C SER A 504 -26.48 -15.05 2.77
N ILE A 505 -27.66 -15.61 3.06
CA ILE A 505 -28.86 -14.82 3.44
C ILE A 505 -28.60 -13.98 4.69
N THR A 506 -27.94 -14.56 5.71
CA THR A 506 -27.60 -13.87 6.95
C THR A 506 -26.62 -12.73 6.69
N VAL A 507 -25.59 -12.97 5.89
CA VAL A 507 -24.59 -11.96 5.47
C VAL A 507 -25.26 -10.79 4.78
N ILE A 508 -26.12 -11.04 3.78
CA ILE A 508 -26.87 -9.99 3.06
C ILE A 508 -27.79 -9.22 4.01
N THR A 509 -28.46 -9.91 4.93
CA THR A 509 -29.35 -9.27 5.91
C THR A 509 -28.57 -8.37 6.86
N GLN A 510 -27.41 -8.83 7.34
CA GLN A 510 -26.52 -8.05 8.21
C GLN A 510 -25.93 -6.84 7.49
N PHE A 511 -25.57 -7.00 6.22
CA PHE A 511 -25.11 -5.90 5.37
C PHE A 511 -26.13 -4.76 5.30
N VAL A 512 -27.41 -5.08 5.05
CA VAL A 512 -28.51 -4.08 5.05
C VAL A 512 -28.73 -3.49 6.45
N GLN A 513 -28.68 -4.31 7.51
CA GLN A 513 -28.82 -3.81 8.89
C GLN A 513 -27.69 -2.85 9.28
N GLY A 514 -26.48 -3.08 8.76
CA GLY A 514 -25.31 -2.22 8.93
C GLY A 514 -25.33 -0.92 8.11
N GLY A 515 -26.38 -0.67 7.34
CA GLY A 515 -26.52 0.54 6.53
C GLY A 515 -26.27 0.36 5.03
N GLY A 516 -25.90 -0.86 4.60
CA GLY A 516 -25.68 -1.17 3.19
C GLY A 516 -26.95 -1.12 2.34
N VAL A 517 -26.75 -0.99 1.03
CA VAL A 517 -27.83 -0.95 0.03
C VAL A 517 -27.83 -2.22 -0.79
N VAL A 518 -28.93 -2.96 -0.78
CA VAL A 518 -29.15 -4.12 -1.65
C VAL A 518 -30.11 -3.78 -2.77
N PHE A 519 -29.67 -3.98 -4.00
CA PHE A 519 -30.50 -3.90 -5.19
C PHE A 519 -30.67 -5.28 -5.81
N ALA A 520 -31.88 -5.83 -5.74
CA ALA A 520 -32.21 -7.12 -6.32
C ALA A 520 -33.05 -6.94 -7.60
N THR A 521 -32.70 -7.66 -8.67
CA THR A 521 -33.39 -7.59 -9.96
C THR A 521 -33.81 -8.97 -10.45
N GLY A 522 -34.79 -9.02 -11.37
CA GLY A 522 -35.26 -10.27 -11.96
C GLY A 522 -35.86 -11.24 -10.93
N THR A 523 -35.31 -12.45 -10.84
CA THR A 523 -35.82 -13.49 -9.92
C THR A 523 -35.59 -13.09 -8.47
N MET A 524 -36.61 -13.29 -7.61
CA MET A 524 -36.50 -12.98 -6.18
C MET A 524 -35.33 -13.76 -5.54
N PRO A 525 -34.36 -13.06 -4.91
CA PRO A 525 -33.24 -13.73 -4.30
C PRO A 525 -33.64 -14.67 -3.16
N GLY A 526 -32.94 -15.81 -3.02
CA GLY A 526 -33.23 -16.80 -1.98
C GLY A 526 -34.58 -17.50 -2.16
N SER A 527 -35.03 -17.67 -3.40
CA SER A 527 -36.21 -18.48 -3.73
C SER A 527 -35.91 -19.99 -3.70
N LEU A 528 -34.64 -20.35 -3.92
CA LEU A 528 -34.08 -21.69 -3.75
C LEU A 528 -33.07 -21.67 -2.59
N ASP A 529 -32.85 -22.83 -1.96
CA ASP A 529 -31.66 -23.05 -1.12
C ASP A 529 -30.42 -23.31 -1.98
N GLU A 530 -29.25 -23.38 -1.35
CA GLU A 530 -27.97 -23.64 -2.00
C GLU A 530 -27.89 -25.01 -2.70
N ASN A 531 -28.85 -25.89 -2.45
CA ASN A 531 -28.96 -27.20 -3.09
C ASN A 531 -30.03 -27.20 -4.21
N GLY A 532 -30.50 -26.03 -4.62
CA GLY A 532 -31.48 -25.86 -5.69
C GLY A 532 -32.91 -26.27 -5.31
N SER A 533 -33.22 -26.47 -4.03
CA SER A 533 -34.57 -26.83 -3.58
C SER A 533 -35.40 -25.59 -3.28
N ALA A 534 -36.66 -25.59 -3.70
CA ALA A 534 -37.56 -24.45 -3.48
C ALA A 534 -37.87 -24.26 -1.98
N ARG A 535 -37.75 -23.02 -1.49
CA ARG A 535 -38.09 -22.67 -0.11
C ARG A 535 -39.59 -22.46 0.05
N THR A 536 -40.19 -23.02 1.10
CA THR A 536 -41.62 -22.81 1.40
C THR A 536 -41.93 -21.37 1.79
N ASN A 537 -40.99 -20.71 2.50
CA ASN A 537 -41.03 -19.29 2.81
C ASN A 537 -39.67 -18.70 2.46
N ASN A 538 -39.64 -17.61 1.70
CA ASN A 538 -38.40 -16.94 1.33
C ASN A 538 -37.98 -15.98 2.47
N PRO A 539 -36.78 -16.17 3.07
CA PRO A 539 -36.35 -15.39 4.23
C PRO A 539 -36.07 -13.91 3.92
N LEU A 540 -35.75 -13.57 2.67
CA LEU A 540 -35.50 -12.19 2.24
C LEU A 540 -36.78 -11.41 1.92
N THR A 541 -37.95 -12.06 1.85
CA THR A 541 -39.21 -11.38 1.54
C THR A 541 -39.53 -10.26 2.54
N ALA A 542 -39.27 -10.48 3.83
CA ALA A 542 -39.51 -9.47 4.86
C ALA A 542 -38.51 -8.29 4.75
N MET A 543 -37.30 -8.52 4.26
CA MET A 543 -36.30 -7.48 4.06
C MET A 543 -36.75 -6.49 2.98
N PHE A 544 -37.22 -6.98 1.83
CA PHE A 544 -37.71 -6.14 0.73
C PHE A 544 -39.10 -5.52 0.96
N ALA A 545 -39.82 -5.92 2.01
CA ALA A 545 -41.14 -5.39 2.35
C ALA A 545 -41.10 -4.26 3.39
N GLN A 546 -39.94 -4.02 4.02
CA GLN A 546 -39.78 -3.00 5.05
C GLN A 546 -39.58 -1.61 4.44
N ALA A 547 -40.06 -0.57 5.12
CA ALA A 547 -39.71 0.80 4.78
C ALA A 547 -38.19 1.01 5.01
N PRO A 548 -37.53 1.91 4.26
CA PRO A 548 -36.10 2.19 4.45
C PRO A 548 -35.78 2.47 5.92
N GLY A 549 -34.79 1.75 6.46
CA GLY A 549 -34.21 1.95 7.79
C GLY A 549 -32.85 2.65 7.68
N SER A 550 -31.89 2.28 8.53
CA SER A 550 -30.49 2.72 8.38
C SER A 550 -29.85 2.21 7.08
N GLY A 551 -30.29 1.07 6.54
CA GLY A 551 -29.95 0.58 5.21
C GLY A 551 -31.19 0.38 4.32
N VAL A 552 -30.95 0.06 3.04
CA VAL A 552 -31.98 0.06 2.00
C VAL A 552 -31.98 -1.27 1.24
N ALA A 553 -33.15 -1.88 1.06
CA ALA A 553 -33.32 -3.05 0.22
C ALA A 553 -34.38 -2.78 -0.86
N VAL A 554 -33.97 -2.80 -2.12
CA VAL A 554 -34.82 -2.53 -3.29
C VAL A 554 -34.93 -3.79 -4.12
N TYR A 555 -36.17 -4.25 -4.37
CA TYR A 555 -36.43 -5.35 -5.31
C TYR A 555 -37.20 -4.85 -6.53
N ARG A 556 -36.64 -5.06 -7.72
CA ARG A 556 -37.21 -4.69 -9.02
C ARG A 556 -37.31 -5.92 -9.92
N SER A 557 -38.39 -6.68 -9.76
CA SER A 557 -38.70 -7.84 -10.61
C SER A 557 -38.89 -7.49 -12.09
N ASP A 558 -39.23 -6.22 -12.37
CA ASP A 558 -39.47 -5.69 -13.70
C ASP A 558 -38.19 -5.32 -14.46
N ILE A 559 -37.05 -5.19 -13.77
CA ILE A 559 -35.74 -4.99 -14.39
C ILE A 559 -35.04 -6.33 -14.48
N LYS A 560 -34.52 -6.69 -15.66
CA LYS A 560 -33.67 -7.88 -15.84
C LYS A 560 -32.26 -7.44 -16.21
N GLY A 561 -31.24 -8.05 -15.61
CA GLY A 561 -29.86 -7.70 -15.90
C GLY A 561 -29.49 -7.89 -17.39
N THR A 562 -30.09 -8.86 -18.07
CA THR A 562 -29.90 -9.07 -19.52
C THR A 562 -30.39 -7.91 -20.39
N GLU A 563 -31.27 -7.05 -19.89
CA GLU A 563 -31.78 -5.88 -20.62
C GLU A 563 -30.78 -4.72 -20.70
N PHE A 564 -29.67 -4.77 -19.93
CA PHE A 564 -28.61 -3.77 -20.02
C PHE A 564 -27.72 -3.94 -21.24
N PHE A 565 -27.75 -5.09 -21.91
CA PHE A 565 -27.11 -5.29 -23.20
C PHE A 565 -28.00 -4.71 -24.33
N PRO A 566 -27.57 -3.67 -25.07
CA PRO A 566 -28.34 -3.10 -26.17
C PRO A 566 -28.75 -4.12 -27.23
N SER A 567 -27.94 -5.14 -27.48
CA SER A 567 -28.26 -6.21 -28.44
C SER A 567 -29.49 -7.06 -28.04
N PHE A 568 -30.06 -6.84 -26.85
CA PHE A 568 -31.17 -7.60 -26.29
C PHE A 568 -32.42 -6.80 -25.98
N ALA A 569 -32.24 -5.55 -25.56
CA ALA A 569 -33.37 -4.70 -25.25
C ALA A 569 -34.22 -4.59 -26.53
N SER A 570 -35.46 -5.12 -26.47
CA SER A 570 -36.37 -5.12 -27.63
C SER A 570 -36.59 -3.72 -28.23
N ILE A 571 -36.26 -2.69 -27.44
CA ILE A 571 -36.16 -1.27 -27.80
C ILE A 571 -35.00 -0.70 -26.97
N SER A 572 -34.02 -0.03 -27.60
CA SER A 572 -32.87 0.58 -26.91
C SER A 572 -33.27 1.53 -25.77
N SER A 573 -34.42 2.18 -25.89
CA SER A 573 -34.97 3.07 -24.84
C SER A 573 -35.25 2.38 -23.51
N GLN A 574 -35.48 1.06 -23.48
CA GLN A 574 -35.67 0.33 -22.23
C GLN A 574 -34.35 0.11 -21.49
N ALA A 575 -33.28 -0.20 -22.23
CA ALA A 575 -31.93 -0.29 -21.65
C ALA A 575 -31.52 1.06 -21.05
N ASP A 576 -31.74 2.16 -21.79
CA ASP A 576 -31.44 3.52 -21.33
C ASP A 576 -32.26 3.91 -20.08
N ALA A 577 -33.54 3.53 -20.04
CA ALA A 577 -34.40 3.77 -18.87
C ALA A 577 -33.96 2.97 -17.65
N ASN A 578 -33.59 1.69 -17.82
CA ASN A 578 -33.07 0.85 -16.74
C ASN A 578 -31.71 1.37 -16.25
N LEU A 579 -30.85 1.82 -17.17
CA LEU A 579 -29.55 2.42 -16.87
C LEU A 579 -29.72 3.71 -16.06
N SER A 580 -30.69 4.55 -16.40
CA SER A 580 -31.00 5.78 -15.64
C SER A 580 -31.46 5.47 -14.20
N VAL A 581 -32.22 4.38 -14.00
CA VAL A 581 -32.60 3.94 -12.64
C VAL A 581 -31.38 3.48 -11.85
N LEU A 582 -30.48 2.72 -12.49
CA LEU A 582 -29.24 2.27 -11.86
C LEU A 582 -28.35 3.46 -11.50
N ASP A 583 -28.12 4.37 -12.43
CA ASP A 583 -27.31 5.58 -12.26
C ASP A 583 -27.82 6.44 -11.09
N GLN A 584 -29.14 6.65 -11.02
CA GLN A 584 -29.76 7.36 -9.89
C GLN A 584 -29.53 6.64 -8.56
N LEU A 585 -29.66 5.30 -8.52
CA LEU A 585 -29.44 4.55 -7.29
C LEU A 585 -27.98 4.59 -6.86
N VAL A 586 -27.05 4.38 -7.79
CA VAL A 586 -25.61 4.43 -7.54
C VAL A 586 -25.22 5.80 -7.00
N SER A 587 -25.48 6.88 -7.74
CA SER A 587 -25.17 8.25 -7.30
C SER A 587 -25.85 8.69 -5.99
N THR A 588 -26.97 8.05 -5.60
CA THR A 588 -27.63 8.35 -4.31
C THR A 588 -26.90 7.72 -3.12
N TYR A 589 -26.28 6.55 -3.31
CA TYR A 589 -25.80 5.71 -2.20
C TYR A 589 -24.29 5.44 -2.21
N THR A 590 -23.58 5.90 -3.24
CA THR A 590 -22.13 5.81 -3.36
C THR A 590 -21.52 7.16 -3.71
N ASP A 591 -20.23 7.29 -3.49
CA ASP A 591 -19.45 8.47 -3.86
C ASP A 591 -18.88 8.30 -5.27
N ASP A 592 -18.96 9.35 -6.08
CA ASP A 592 -18.29 9.38 -7.39
C ASP A 592 -16.79 9.64 -7.20
N TYR A 593 -15.96 8.61 -7.29
CA TYR A 593 -14.49 8.75 -7.26
C TYR A 593 -13.95 9.37 -8.55
N VAL A 594 -14.51 8.94 -9.68
CA VAL A 594 -14.10 9.36 -11.01
C VAL A 594 -15.32 9.37 -11.92
N THR A 595 -15.43 10.42 -12.73
CA THR A 595 -16.43 10.51 -13.80
C THR A 595 -15.77 10.92 -15.11
N LEU A 596 -16.46 10.70 -16.22
CA LEU A 596 -16.02 11.22 -17.51
C LEU A 596 -16.67 12.58 -17.80
N SER A 597 -15.89 13.50 -18.35
CA SER A 597 -16.36 14.81 -18.82
C SER A 597 -17.43 14.69 -19.93
N ALA A 598 -17.44 13.55 -20.63
CA ALA A 598 -18.51 13.16 -21.54
C ALA A 598 -18.69 11.63 -21.50
N PRO A 599 -19.92 11.11 -21.45
CA PRO A 599 -20.17 9.67 -21.48
C PRO A 599 -19.57 9.03 -22.74
N GLN A 600 -18.75 8.00 -22.57
CA GLN A 600 -18.04 7.36 -23.69
C GLN A 600 -18.10 5.84 -23.57
N GLU A 601 -19.03 5.22 -24.29
CA GLU A 601 -19.15 3.76 -24.31
C GLU A 601 -17.87 3.09 -24.83
N GLY A 602 -17.38 2.12 -24.06
CA GLY A 602 -16.16 1.38 -24.34
C GLY A 602 -14.92 1.98 -23.68
N VAL A 603 -15.09 2.67 -22.56
CA VAL A 603 -14.02 3.03 -21.63
C VAL A 603 -14.32 2.35 -20.30
N HIS A 604 -13.36 1.57 -19.80
CA HIS A 604 -13.45 0.95 -18.46
C HIS A 604 -12.43 1.61 -17.54
N ILE A 605 -12.85 1.93 -16.31
CA ILE A 605 -12.02 2.62 -15.32
C ILE A 605 -12.02 1.83 -14.02
N GLU A 606 -10.84 1.71 -13.42
CA GLU A 606 -10.66 1.28 -12.03
C GLU A 606 -9.90 2.35 -11.25
N VAL A 607 -10.02 2.30 -9.93
CA VAL A 607 -9.35 3.22 -9.00
C VAL A 607 -8.62 2.41 -7.94
N ALA A 608 -7.48 2.90 -7.47
CA ALA A 608 -6.84 2.40 -6.25
C ALA A 608 -6.24 3.55 -5.44
N ARG A 609 -6.29 3.44 -4.12
CA ARG A 609 -5.81 4.47 -3.17
C ARG A 609 -4.93 3.86 -2.08
N PRO A 610 -3.68 3.44 -2.41
CA PRO A 610 -2.79 2.79 -1.44
C PRO A 610 -2.39 3.67 -0.25
N SER A 611 -2.41 5.00 -0.41
CA SER A 611 -2.21 5.95 0.69
C SER A 611 -3.02 7.23 0.45
N PRO A 612 -3.18 8.11 1.46
CA PRO A 612 -3.84 9.41 1.27
C PRO A 612 -3.17 10.31 0.24
N THR A 613 -1.88 10.10 -0.04
CA THR A 613 -1.04 10.96 -0.89
C THR A 613 -0.68 10.33 -2.23
N LYS A 614 -1.05 9.06 -2.47
CA LYS A 614 -0.73 8.34 -3.71
C LYS A 614 -1.93 7.54 -4.18
N HIS A 615 -2.48 7.89 -5.33
CA HIS A 615 -3.63 7.22 -5.92
C HIS A 615 -3.36 6.80 -7.38
N TYR A 616 -4.12 5.83 -7.87
CA TYR A 616 -4.05 5.33 -9.24
C TYR A 616 -5.41 5.38 -9.92
N LEU A 617 -5.42 5.81 -11.18
CA LEU A 617 -6.51 5.53 -12.12
C LEU A 617 -6.00 4.61 -13.22
N TYR A 618 -6.79 3.60 -13.54
CA TYR A 618 -6.51 2.68 -14.63
C TYR A 618 -7.57 2.90 -15.70
N VAL A 619 -7.17 3.14 -16.94
CA VAL A 619 -8.08 3.45 -18.03
C VAL A 619 -7.84 2.50 -19.19
N LEU A 620 -8.85 1.72 -19.54
CA LEU A 620 -8.84 0.85 -20.71
C LEU A 620 -9.79 1.40 -21.78
N ASN A 621 -9.25 1.74 -22.95
CA ASN A 621 -9.99 2.28 -24.08
C ASN A 621 -10.22 1.21 -25.16
N TYR A 622 -11.48 0.81 -25.30
CA TYR A 622 -11.99 -0.04 -26.37
C TYR A 622 -13.19 0.62 -27.08
N SER A 623 -13.31 1.94 -26.97
CA SER A 623 -14.47 2.72 -27.44
C SER A 623 -14.61 2.72 -28.96
N GLY A 624 -13.49 2.53 -29.67
CA GLY A 624 -13.44 2.43 -31.12
C GLY A 624 -13.43 1.01 -31.67
N MET A 625 -13.72 -0.01 -30.87
CA MET A 625 -13.85 -1.37 -31.38
C MET A 625 -14.83 -1.40 -32.56
N GLN A 626 -14.31 -1.83 -33.70
CA GLN A 626 -15.03 -2.16 -34.92
C GLN A 626 -14.80 -3.64 -35.21
N GLN A 627 -15.57 -4.19 -36.14
CA GLN A 627 -15.40 -5.55 -36.63
C GLN A 627 -14.93 -5.48 -38.10
N PRO A 628 -13.66 -5.76 -38.43
CA PRO A 628 -12.57 -6.18 -37.53
C PRO A 628 -12.01 -5.02 -36.70
N LEU A 629 -11.28 -5.36 -35.64
CA LEU A 629 -10.65 -4.42 -34.72
C LEU A 629 -9.68 -3.49 -35.46
N VAL A 630 -9.76 -2.20 -35.15
CA VAL A 630 -8.90 -1.15 -35.72
C VAL A 630 -8.32 -0.28 -34.59
N PRO A 631 -7.10 0.27 -34.74
CA PRO A 631 -6.54 1.20 -33.76
C PRO A 631 -7.45 2.41 -33.57
N ASN A 632 -7.68 2.82 -32.32
CA ASN A 632 -8.54 3.95 -32.01
C ASN A 632 -8.14 4.65 -30.71
N SER A 633 -7.06 5.41 -30.77
CA SER A 633 -6.69 6.34 -29.69
C SER A 633 -7.74 7.43 -29.51
N GLN A 634 -8.11 7.72 -28.27
CA GLN A 634 -9.08 8.75 -27.92
C GLN A 634 -8.55 9.60 -26.77
N THR A 635 -8.84 10.91 -26.78
CA THR A 635 -8.65 11.76 -25.61
C THR A 635 -9.83 11.59 -24.67
N ILE A 636 -9.58 11.06 -23.48
CA ILE A 636 -10.55 10.81 -22.43
C ILE A 636 -10.41 11.93 -21.39
N GLY A 637 -11.49 12.68 -21.20
CA GLY A 637 -11.58 13.72 -20.17
C GLY A 637 -12.03 13.10 -18.85
N LEU A 638 -11.13 12.94 -17.89
CA LEU A 638 -11.38 12.39 -16.57
C LEU A 638 -11.65 13.51 -15.57
N GLN A 639 -12.56 13.27 -14.64
CA GLN A 639 -12.84 14.14 -13.50
C GLN A 639 -12.68 13.31 -12.24
N TYR A 640 -11.59 13.53 -11.50
CA TYR A 640 -11.27 12.80 -10.29
C TYR A 640 -11.68 13.62 -9.05
N LYS A 641 -12.46 13.02 -8.15
CA LYS A 641 -12.86 13.65 -6.90
C LYS A 641 -11.86 13.29 -5.81
N ALA A 642 -11.07 14.26 -5.37
CA ALA A 642 -10.12 14.04 -4.28
C ALA A 642 -10.87 13.78 -2.95
N PRO A 643 -10.27 12.99 -2.02
CA PRO A 643 -10.79 12.90 -0.66
C PRO A 643 -10.90 14.30 -0.03
N ASN A 644 -11.85 14.47 0.88
CA ASN A 644 -11.98 15.73 1.62
C ASN A 644 -10.67 16.06 2.34
N GLY A 645 -10.22 17.31 2.24
CA GLY A 645 -8.97 17.76 2.84
C GLY A 645 -7.73 17.43 2.02
N TYR A 646 -7.85 16.96 0.78
CA TYR A 646 -6.73 16.64 -0.11
C TYR A 646 -6.90 17.27 -1.50
N GLN A 647 -5.79 17.71 -2.10
CA GLN A 647 -5.71 18.18 -3.48
C GLN A 647 -4.78 17.32 -4.31
N VAL A 648 -5.06 17.21 -5.62
CA VAL A 648 -4.17 16.55 -6.56
C VAL A 648 -3.09 17.54 -7.01
N VAL A 649 -1.83 17.27 -6.66
CA VAL A 649 -0.69 18.13 -7.00
C VAL A 649 -0.07 17.79 -8.34
N SER A 650 -0.09 16.51 -8.70
CA SER A 650 0.46 16.05 -9.96
C SER A 650 -0.20 14.74 -10.40
N ALA A 651 -0.22 14.52 -11.70
CA ALA A 651 -0.63 13.27 -12.31
C ALA A 651 0.36 12.89 -13.40
N THR A 652 0.84 11.65 -13.38
CA THR A 652 1.76 11.10 -14.38
C THR A 652 1.09 9.94 -15.10
N VAL A 653 1.02 10.02 -16.42
CA VAL A 653 0.47 8.98 -17.29
C VAL A 653 1.59 8.03 -17.72
N LYS A 654 1.35 6.73 -17.57
CA LYS A 654 2.24 5.65 -18.00
C LYS A 654 1.44 4.71 -18.90
N THR A 655 2.02 4.32 -20.04
CA THR A 655 1.37 3.42 -21.01
C THR A 655 2.43 2.60 -21.75
N PRO A 656 2.14 1.33 -22.09
CA PRO A 656 2.95 0.54 -23.01
C PRO A 656 2.65 0.88 -24.48
N ASP A 657 1.62 1.69 -24.75
CA ASP A 657 1.16 1.99 -26.09
C ASP A 657 1.94 3.16 -26.69
N SER A 658 2.46 2.98 -27.91
CA SER A 658 3.14 4.08 -28.63
C SER A 658 2.21 5.23 -29.07
N GLY A 659 0.89 5.01 -29.05
CA GLY A 659 -0.12 5.96 -29.52
C GLY A 659 -0.75 6.84 -28.42
N GLY A 660 -0.50 6.53 -27.14
CA GLY A 660 -1.05 7.22 -25.97
C GLY A 660 -0.13 8.33 -25.42
N ASP A 661 -0.67 9.14 -24.50
CA ASP A 661 0.11 10.11 -23.75
C ASP A 661 0.98 9.41 -22.70
N SER A 662 2.18 9.93 -22.45
CA SER A 662 3.08 9.48 -21.39
C SER A 662 3.79 10.67 -20.74
N GLY A 663 4.09 10.56 -19.44
CA GLY A 663 4.68 11.62 -18.63
C GLY A 663 3.63 12.44 -17.86
N VAL A 664 4.06 13.57 -17.31
CA VAL A 664 3.21 14.45 -16.50
C VAL A 664 2.06 15.00 -17.35
N THR A 665 0.82 14.83 -16.87
CA THR A 665 -0.38 15.43 -17.48
C THR A 665 -0.85 16.63 -16.67
N THR A 666 -1.54 17.55 -17.35
CA THR A 666 -2.08 18.76 -16.72
C THR A 666 -3.30 18.40 -15.88
N VAL A 667 -3.22 18.73 -14.59
CA VAL A 667 -4.35 18.67 -13.66
C VAL A 667 -5.01 20.04 -13.62
N THR A 668 -6.33 20.09 -13.80
CA THR A 668 -7.13 21.32 -13.73
C THR A 668 -8.07 21.23 -12.54
N ASP A 669 -7.92 22.09 -11.55
CA ASP A 669 -8.90 22.23 -10.47
C ASP A 669 -10.19 22.87 -11.01
N ASN A 670 -11.29 22.13 -10.95
CA ASN A 670 -12.60 22.53 -11.45
C ASN A 670 -13.57 22.96 -10.33
N THR A 671 -13.06 23.25 -9.12
CA THR A 671 -13.82 23.53 -7.88
C THR A 671 -14.52 22.29 -7.29
N ASP A 672 -14.93 22.34 -6.01
CA ASP A 672 -15.58 21.23 -5.29
C ASP A 672 -14.73 19.94 -5.16
N ASN A 673 -13.40 20.07 -4.96
CA ASN A 673 -12.43 18.96 -4.89
C ASN A 673 -12.41 18.08 -6.16
N LEU A 674 -12.80 18.64 -7.31
CA LEU A 674 -12.86 17.92 -8.58
C LEU A 674 -11.70 18.33 -9.50
N TYR A 675 -10.86 17.36 -9.85
CA TYR A 675 -9.64 17.56 -10.63
C TYR A 675 -9.78 16.94 -12.03
N GLY A 676 -9.77 17.79 -13.04
CA GLY A 676 -9.88 17.42 -14.45
C GLY A 676 -8.54 17.05 -15.08
N MET A 677 -8.52 15.99 -15.86
CA MET A 677 -7.38 15.55 -16.66
C MET A 677 -7.85 15.16 -18.07
N ASN A 678 -7.11 15.56 -19.11
CA ASN A 678 -7.34 15.08 -20.47
C ASN A 678 -6.18 14.17 -20.86
N VAL A 679 -6.46 12.88 -21.08
CA VAL A 679 -5.44 11.88 -21.39
C VAL A 679 -5.77 11.19 -22.70
N LYS A 680 -4.86 11.22 -23.66
CA LYS A 680 -4.96 10.42 -24.88
C LYS A 680 -4.59 8.97 -24.57
N VAL A 681 -5.58 8.09 -24.61
CA VAL A 681 -5.41 6.65 -24.36
C VAL A 681 -5.55 5.90 -25.68
N ASP A 682 -4.56 5.10 -26.06
CA ASP A 682 -4.67 4.20 -27.20
C ASP A 682 -5.46 2.94 -26.80
N GLN A 683 -4.87 2.09 -25.97
CA GLN A 683 -5.50 0.88 -25.43
C GLN A 683 -5.55 0.95 -23.90
N PHE A 684 -4.44 1.24 -23.23
CA PHE A 684 -4.34 1.25 -21.77
C PHE A 684 -3.53 2.46 -21.27
N ALA A 685 -3.95 3.04 -20.14
CA ALA A 685 -3.19 4.03 -19.39
C ALA A 685 -3.29 3.80 -17.89
N LEU A 686 -2.14 3.87 -17.21
CA LEU A 686 -2.03 3.99 -15.76
C LEU A 686 -1.75 5.47 -15.45
N ILE A 687 -2.56 6.08 -14.61
CA ILE A 687 -2.38 7.46 -14.15
C ILE A 687 -2.05 7.41 -12.68
N GLU A 688 -0.82 7.77 -12.34
CA GLU A 688 -0.35 7.89 -10.97
C GLU A 688 -0.54 9.33 -10.51
N MET A 689 -1.32 9.51 -9.45
CA MET A 689 -1.63 10.82 -8.88
C MET A 689 -0.95 10.96 -7.53
N THR A 690 -0.26 12.07 -7.35
CA THR A 690 0.22 12.52 -6.04
C THR A 690 -0.78 13.52 -5.50
N LEU A 691 -1.17 13.31 -4.25
CA LEU A 691 -2.03 14.21 -3.50
C LEU A 691 -1.26 14.73 -2.29
N GLU A 692 -1.62 15.92 -1.87
CA GLU A 692 -1.23 16.48 -0.58
C GLU A 692 -2.50 16.91 0.15
N PRO A 693 -2.46 17.04 1.49
CA PRO A 693 -3.53 17.72 2.19
C PRO A 693 -3.74 19.07 1.51
N THR A 694 -4.98 19.41 1.13
CA THR A 694 -5.27 20.84 0.96
C THR A 694 -4.86 21.46 2.29
N ASP A 695 -4.18 22.60 2.27
CA ASP A 695 -4.29 23.53 3.38
C ASP A 695 -5.79 23.81 3.52
N ALA A 696 -6.50 22.93 4.22
CA ALA A 696 -7.76 23.27 4.83
C ALA A 696 -7.29 24.35 5.76
N ASP A 697 -7.49 25.62 5.36
CA ASP A 697 -7.19 26.81 6.15
C ASP A 697 -7.21 26.35 7.59
N ASP A 698 -6.01 26.13 8.12
CA ASP A 698 -5.89 25.76 9.49
C ASP A 698 -6.46 27.00 10.14
N ASN A 699 -7.67 26.89 10.70
CA ASN A 699 -8.32 28.04 11.29
C ASN A 699 -7.56 28.50 12.56
N THR A 700 -6.28 28.13 12.70
CA THR A 700 -5.19 28.87 13.31
C THR A 700 -5.08 30.25 12.69
N GLY A 701 -5.98 31.13 13.11
CA GLY A 701 -5.74 32.56 13.02
C GLY A 701 -4.71 32.95 14.07
N THR A 702 -3.57 33.50 13.65
CA THR A 702 -2.81 34.44 14.47
C THR A 702 -3.38 35.83 14.20
N ASN A 703 -4.02 36.43 15.20
CA ASN A 703 -4.53 37.80 15.10
C ASN A 703 -3.77 38.70 16.08
N PRO A 704 -2.54 39.13 15.75
CA PRO A 704 -1.81 40.10 16.57
C PRO A 704 -2.49 41.47 16.44
N ALA A 705 -3.28 41.85 17.45
CA ALA A 705 -4.07 43.06 17.45
C ALA A 705 -3.38 44.22 18.17
N ALA A 706 -2.86 45.19 17.43
CA ALA A 706 -2.24 46.36 18.04
C ALA A 706 -3.24 47.36 18.68
N ASN A 707 -4.53 47.39 18.28
CA ASN A 707 -5.43 48.50 18.62
C ASN A 707 -6.96 48.20 18.73
N ILE A 708 -7.40 47.03 19.24
CA ILE A 708 -8.85 46.77 19.44
C ILE A 708 -9.42 47.63 20.59
N THR A 709 -10.55 48.29 20.35
CA THR A 709 -11.31 49.08 21.33
C THR A 709 -12.64 48.40 21.65
N ILE A 710 -12.95 48.18 22.93
CA ILE A 710 -14.23 47.59 23.34
C ILE A 710 -15.34 48.66 23.32
N ASP A 711 -15.97 48.88 22.16
CA ASP A 711 -17.00 49.91 21.94
C ASP A 711 -18.29 49.41 21.24
N GLY A 712 -18.32 48.15 20.81
CA GLY A 712 -19.46 47.49 20.18
C GLY A 712 -19.59 47.82 18.69
N ASP A 713 -18.47 48.03 17.99
CA ASP A 713 -18.39 48.28 16.55
C ASP A 713 -17.34 47.34 15.90
N ILE A 714 -17.78 46.45 15.01
CA ILE A 714 -16.91 45.43 14.37
C ILE A 714 -15.82 46.03 13.45
N ALA A 715 -15.81 47.34 13.24
CA ALA A 715 -14.91 48.00 12.29
C ALA A 715 -13.41 47.77 12.57
N ASP A 716 -12.98 47.63 13.81
CA ASP A 716 -11.59 47.35 14.19
C ASP A 716 -11.24 45.85 14.19
N TRP A 717 -12.22 44.98 13.93
CA TRP A 717 -12.06 43.54 13.66
C TRP A 717 -12.04 43.21 12.17
N ALA A 718 -12.40 44.15 11.30
CA ALA A 718 -12.61 43.91 9.87
C ALA A 718 -11.35 43.43 9.12
N ASP A 719 -10.16 43.72 9.65
CA ASP A 719 -8.87 43.31 9.08
C ASP A 719 -8.30 42.05 9.78
N LEU A 720 -9.01 41.45 10.73
CA LEU A 720 -8.62 40.25 11.46
C LEU A 720 -9.36 39.01 10.94
N GLN A 721 -8.70 37.86 10.95
CA GLN A 721 -9.29 36.59 10.51
C GLN A 721 -10.35 36.14 11.53
N SER A 722 -11.58 35.91 11.07
CA SER A 722 -12.61 35.24 11.89
C SER A 722 -12.39 33.73 11.90
N PHE A 723 -13.05 33.02 12.81
CA PHE A 723 -13.13 31.56 12.76
C PHE A 723 -14.07 31.03 11.67
N GLY A 724 -14.46 31.87 10.69
CA GLY A 724 -15.43 31.57 9.64
C GLY A 724 -16.86 31.94 10.05
N THR A 725 -17.83 31.64 9.18
CA THR A 725 -19.25 31.86 9.46
C THR A 725 -19.97 30.58 9.87
N ASP A 726 -20.78 30.68 10.91
CA ASP A 726 -21.69 29.64 11.36
C ASP A 726 -22.94 29.58 10.45
N PRO A 727 -23.52 28.40 10.15
CA PRO A 727 -24.80 28.24 9.46
C PRO A 727 -25.99 28.87 10.22
N ASN A 728 -27.22 28.51 9.89
CA ASN A 728 -28.41 29.03 10.59
C ASN A 728 -29.16 27.86 11.17
N ASP A 729 -29.02 27.69 12.48
CA ASP A 729 -29.45 26.48 13.19
C ASP A 729 -30.63 26.76 14.13
N ALA A 730 -30.91 28.04 14.41
CA ALA A 730 -31.99 28.50 15.28
C ALA A 730 -33.04 29.31 14.51
N THR A 731 -34.05 28.63 13.94
CA THR A 731 -35.06 29.26 13.06
C THR A 731 -36.40 29.60 13.72
N THR A 732 -36.60 29.34 15.01
CA THR A 732 -37.90 29.58 15.70
C THR A 732 -37.90 30.85 16.56
N GLU A 733 -39.08 31.44 16.81
CA GLU A 733 -39.22 32.72 17.54
C GLU A 733 -38.62 32.71 18.97
N ASN A 734 -38.48 31.53 19.59
CA ASN A 734 -37.92 31.38 20.94
C ASN A 734 -36.45 30.92 20.94
N ASP A 735 -35.88 30.56 19.79
CA ASP A 735 -34.47 30.21 19.65
C ASP A 735 -33.72 31.48 19.19
N LYS A 736 -33.43 32.37 20.15
CA LYS A 736 -32.90 33.72 19.89
C LYS A 736 -31.39 33.78 19.68
N LEU A 737 -30.65 32.82 20.24
CA LEU A 737 -29.21 32.68 20.10
C LEU A 737 -28.94 31.77 18.90
N ASP A 738 -28.25 32.36 17.93
CA ASP A 738 -27.89 31.79 16.64
C ASP A 738 -26.54 32.45 16.31
N TRP A 739 -25.43 31.72 16.46
CA TRP A 739 -24.10 32.20 16.15
C TRP A 739 -24.07 32.59 14.66
N GLN A 740 -23.19 33.51 14.32
CA GLN A 740 -23.03 33.94 12.94
C GLN A 740 -21.55 33.94 12.57
N GLU A 741 -20.72 34.54 13.42
CA GLU A 741 -19.29 34.68 13.17
C GLU A 741 -18.59 35.06 14.47
N THR A 742 -17.35 34.62 14.66
CA THR A 742 -16.58 34.84 15.90
C THR A 742 -15.12 35.16 15.59
N TRP A 743 -14.50 35.98 16.43
CA TRP A 743 -13.11 36.39 16.34
C TRP A 743 -12.41 36.28 17.70
N MET A 744 -11.11 36.05 17.66
CA MET A 744 -10.21 36.14 18.81
C MET A 744 -8.90 36.79 18.36
N ALA A 745 -8.31 37.59 19.24
CA ALA A 745 -7.07 38.29 18.96
C ALA A 745 -6.28 38.55 20.24
N ASP A 746 -4.96 38.56 20.16
CA ASP A 746 -4.10 38.88 21.29
C ASP A 746 -3.09 39.97 20.92
N ASN A 747 -2.39 40.51 21.91
CA ASN A 747 -1.38 41.52 21.67
C ASN A 747 -0.18 41.19 22.53
N ALA A 748 0.86 40.59 21.97
CA ALA A 748 2.04 40.17 22.73
C ALA A 748 2.72 41.32 23.50
N GLY A 749 2.53 42.58 23.07
CA GLY A 749 3.00 43.78 23.78
C GLY A 749 2.18 44.16 25.02
N THR A 750 1.05 43.51 25.29
CA THR A 750 0.17 43.78 26.45
C THR A 750 -0.40 42.48 27.03
N ASP A 751 -0.72 42.43 28.32
CA ASP A 751 -1.46 41.28 28.90
C ASP A 751 -2.96 41.36 28.55
N SER A 752 -3.31 41.41 27.27
CA SER A 752 -4.69 41.55 26.77
C SER A 752 -5.02 40.49 25.73
N LEU A 753 -6.17 39.86 25.94
CA LEU A 753 -6.83 38.95 25.02
C LEU A 753 -8.19 39.53 24.67
N TYR A 754 -8.53 39.53 23.39
CA TYR A 754 -9.75 40.09 22.85
C TYR A 754 -10.60 38.97 22.25
N PHE A 755 -11.91 39.06 22.44
CA PHE A 755 -12.90 38.19 21.81
C PHE A 755 -14.01 39.04 21.21
N ALA A 756 -14.54 38.64 20.06
CA ALA A 756 -15.79 39.17 19.55
C ALA A 756 -16.66 38.05 18.98
N TYR A 757 -17.96 38.23 19.06
CA TYR A 757 -18.90 37.36 18.37
C TYR A 757 -20.12 38.15 17.88
N GLN A 758 -20.62 37.73 16.72
CA GLN A 758 -21.85 38.20 16.14
C GLN A 758 -22.88 37.07 16.12
N THR A 759 -24.14 37.40 16.41
CA THR A 759 -25.28 36.49 16.29
C THR A 759 -26.23 36.93 15.18
N ARG A 760 -27.05 36.04 14.64
CA ARG A 760 -28.02 36.41 13.59
C ARG A 760 -29.17 37.27 14.11
N GLY A 761 -29.44 37.25 15.42
CA GLY A 761 -30.39 38.12 16.13
C GLY A 761 -29.71 39.02 17.18
N ASP A 762 -30.45 40.00 17.73
CA ASP A 762 -29.95 40.85 18.82
C ASP A 762 -29.59 40.03 20.08
N ILE A 763 -28.47 40.34 20.72
CA ILE A 763 -28.01 39.66 21.94
C ILE A 763 -28.92 40.02 23.11
N ASP A 764 -29.56 39.02 23.72
CA ASP A 764 -30.49 39.21 24.84
C ASP A 764 -29.73 39.28 26.17
N THR A 765 -29.40 40.50 26.57
CA THR A 765 -28.65 40.79 27.81
C THR A 765 -29.36 40.35 29.11
N SER A 766 -30.62 39.90 29.07
CA SER A 766 -31.33 39.39 30.25
C SER A 766 -30.88 37.99 30.69
N ALA A 767 -30.21 37.23 29.81
CA ALA A 767 -29.71 35.88 30.10
C ALA A 767 -28.37 35.60 29.42
N LEU A 768 -27.35 36.42 29.70
CA LEU A 768 -26.00 36.28 29.14
C LEU A 768 -25.31 34.95 29.48
N TRP A 769 -25.82 34.18 30.47
CA TRP A 769 -25.31 32.84 30.77
C TRP A 769 -25.53 31.84 29.62
N ALA A 770 -26.43 32.14 28.69
CA ALA A 770 -26.71 31.29 27.53
C ALA A 770 -25.60 31.29 26.47
N TYR A 771 -24.70 32.27 26.50
CA TYR A 771 -23.61 32.47 25.55
C TYR A 771 -22.31 31.99 26.21
N GLN A 772 -21.88 30.78 25.86
CA GLN A 772 -20.72 30.12 26.46
C GLN A 772 -19.64 29.87 25.42
N THR A 773 -18.39 30.06 25.81
CA THR A 773 -17.21 29.62 25.06
C THR A 773 -16.38 28.73 25.98
N PHE A 774 -16.16 27.49 25.58
CA PHE A 774 -15.28 26.56 26.26
C PHE A 774 -13.88 26.68 25.67
N ILE A 775 -12.88 26.76 26.53
CA ILE A 775 -11.48 27.01 26.18
C ILE A 775 -10.65 25.91 26.81
N ASP A 776 -9.95 25.16 25.97
CA ASP A 776 -8.97 24.13 26.29
C ASP A 776 -7.58 24.73 25.99
N THR A 777 -6.76 24.85 27.02
CA THR A 777 -5.46 25.56 26.95
C THR A 777 -4.27 24.62 26.96
N ASP A 778 -4.48 23.35 27.28
CA ASP A 778 -3.42 22.34 27.34
C ASP A 778 -3.51 21.30 26.20
N GLU A 779 -4.49 21.47 25.31
CA GLU A 779 -4.75 20.64 24.14
C GLU A 779 -5.09 19.18 24.46
N ASN A 780 -5.44 18.89 25.73
CA ASN A 780 -5.70 17.56 26.23
C ASN A 780 -7.18 17.36 26.59
N ALA A 781 -7.88 16.60 25.73
CA ALA A 781 -9.30 16.29 25.92
C ALA A 781 -9.63 15.48 27.20
N SER A 782 -8.62 14.99 27.93
CA SER A 782 -8.77 14.23 29.17
C SER A 782 -8.64 15.09 30.44
N THR A 783 -8.09 16.30 30.32
CA THR A 783 -8.06 17.32 31.37
C THR A 783 -9.29 18.23 31.24
N GLY A 784 -9.55 19.10 32.22
CA GLY A 784 -10.72 19.98 32.14
C GLY A 784 -12.11 19.31 32.18
N TYR A 785 -13.12 20.07 31.74
CA TYR A 785 -14.51 19.63 31.60
C TYR A 785 -14.74 19.03 30.20
N PRO A 786 -15.18 17.77 30.09
CA PRO A 786 -15.35 17.12 28.80
C PRO A 786 -16.56 17.69 28.05
N ILE A 787 -16.32 18.32 26.90
CA ILE A 787 -17.36 18.84 26.00
C ILE A 787 -16.92 18.72 24.52
N GLY A 788 -17.68 17.94 23.74
CA GLY A 788 -17.33 17.68 22.33
C GLY A 788 -16.02 16.91 22.23
N ALA A 789 -15.02 17.51 21.57
CA ALA A 789 -13.64 17.02 21.52
C ALA A 789 -12.71 17.69 22.54
N LEU A 790 -13.21 18.63 23.35
CA LEU A 790 -12.41 19.43 24.28
C LEU A 790 -12.43 18.88 25.71
N GLY A 791 -11.31 19.09 26.38
CA GLY A 791 -11.16 19.03 27.83
C GLY A 791 -11.03 20.45 28.35
N ALA A 792 -12.14 21.16 28.59
CA ALA A 792 -12.08 22.60 28.79
C ALA A 792 -11.63 22.99 30.21
N GLU A 793 -10.44 23.60 30.36
CA GLU A 793 -9.98 24.19 31.62
C GLU A 793 -10.77 25.45 31.97
N PHE A 794 -11.24 26.17 30.95
CA PHE A 794 -11.95 27.43 31.14
C PHE A 794 -13.29 27.46 30.40
N MET A 795 -14.22 28.19 30.98
CA MET A 795 -15.49 28.54 30.36
C MET A 795 -15.66 30.05 30.47
N PHE A 796 -15.81 30.73 29.35
CA PHE A 796 -16.21 32.12 29.30
C PHE A 796 -17.73 32.19 29.14
N GLU A 797 -18.41 32.80 30.11
CA GLU A 797 -19.87 32.87 30.15
C GLU A 797 -20.30 34.31 30.44
N GLY A 798 -21.05 34.89 29.51
CA GLY A 798 -21.46 36.29 29.56
C GLY A 798 -20.23 37.22 29.57
N SER A 799 -19.87 37.76 30.74
CA SER A 799 -18.67 38.59 30.91
C SER A 799 -17.68 38.01 31.93
N THR A 800 -17.84 36.74 32.31
CA THR A 800 -17.07 36.12 33.40
C THR A 800 -16.29 34.93 32.87
N LEU A 801 -15.01 34.88 33.19
CA LEU A 801 -14.16 33.72 32.94
C LEU A 801 -14.17 32.81 34.17
N TRP A 802 -14.43 31.53 33.95
CA TRP A 802 -14.46 30.48 34.95
C TRP A 802 -13.35 29.47 34.68
N LYS A 803 -12.74 28.94 35.74
CA LYS A 803 -11.78 27.83 35.70
C LYS A 803 -12.40 26.57 36.26
N TYR A 804 -12.18 25.45 35.58
CA TYR A 804 -12.66 24.15 35.99
C TYR A 804 -11.96 23.66 37.26
N THR A 805 -12.72 23.10 38.20
CA THR A 805 -12.19 22.57 39.47
C THR A 805 -12.76 21.20 39.83
N GLY A 806 -13.51 20.60 38.90
CA GLY A 806 -14.17 19.31 39.06
C GLY A 806 -13.31 18.13 38.63
N SER A 807 -13.95 16.97 38.50
CA SER A 807 -13.36 15.75 37.95
C SER A 807 -14.35 15.09 36.98
N GLY A 808 -13.91 14.75 35.77
CA GLY A 808 -14.77 14.20 34.72
C GLY A 808 -15.89 15.16 34.31
N GLY A 809 -17.09 14.67 34.03
CA GLY A 809 -18.25 15.51 33.64
C GLY A 809 -18.95 16.29 34.75
N SER A 810 -18.30 16.53 35.90
CA SER A 810 -18.94 17.25 37.02
C SER A 810 -19.03 18.76 36.74
N TRP A 811 -20.19 19.39 36.94
CA TRP A 811 -20.32 20.85 36.76
C TRP A 811 -19.76 21.63 37.97
N ALA A 812 -18.43 21.86 37.99
CA ALA A 812 -17.73 22.51 39.10
C ALA A 812 -16.72 23.56 38.60
N TRP A 813 -17.08 24.83 38.78
CA TRP A 813 -16.38 25.98 38.19
C TRP A 813 -16.12 27.06 39.25
N THR A 814 -14.96 27.71 39.18
CA THR A 814 -14.58 28.86 40.03
C THR A 814 -14.26 30.08 39.19
N VAL A 815 -14.74 31.26 39.62
CA VAL A 815 -14.48 32.52 38.90
C VAL A 815 -13.00 32.86 38.90
N VAL A 816 -12.46 33.16 37.73
CA VAL A 816 -11.11 33.71 37.53
C VAL A 816 -11.17 35.24 37.54
N GLY A 817 -12.07 35.82 36.73
CA GLY A 817 -12.20 37.27 36.58
C GLY A 817 -13.36 37.66 35.66
N SER A 818 -13.57 38.96 35.48
CA SER A 818 -14.59 39.50 34.58
C SER A 818 -13.96 40.36 33.49
N ALA A 819 -14.33 40.09 32.24
CA ALA A 819 -13.87 40.84 31.08
C ALA A 819 -14.51 42.24 31.02
N ALA A 820 -13.80 43.19 30.41
CA ALA A 820 -14.45 44.38 29.86
C ALA A 820 -15.32 43.95 28.68
N VAL A 821 -16.57 44.38 28.63
CA VAL A 821 -17.53 43.99 27.59
C VAL A 821 -18.30 45.19 27.09
N GLN A 822 -18.60 45.21 25.79
CA GLN A 822 -19.58 46.12 25.19
C GLN A 822 -20.45 45.35 24.20
N ILE A 823 -21.77 45.58 24.27
CA ILE A 823 -22.77 44.89 23.45
C ILE A 823 -23.58 45.93 22.70
N ASN A 824 -23.73 45.76 21.38
CA ASN A 824 -24.52 46.65 20.52
C ASN A 824 -25.31 45.83 19.49
N GLY A 825 -26.61 45.68 19.72
CA GLY A 825 -27.47 44.85 18.87
C GLY A 825 -27.05 43.39 18.91
N ASN A 826 -26.57 42.88 17.77
CA ASN A 826 -26.16 41.49 17.59
C ASN A 826 -24.66 41.22 17.75
N LEU A 827 -23.89 42.22 18.17
CA LEU A 827 -22.44 42.14 18.35
C LEU A 827 -22.05 42.31 19.81
N ALA A 828 -21.12 41.47 20.29
CA ALA A 828 -20.44 41.64 21.56
C ALA A 828 -18.92 41.59 21.41
N GLU A 829 -18.25 42.46 22.14
CA GLU A 829 -16.79 42.56 22.20
C GLU A 829 -16.31 42.44 23.64
N PHE A 830 -15.17 41.78 23.84
CA PHE A 830 -14.60 41.49 25.13
C PHE A 830 -13.10 41.77 25.15
N ARG A 831 -12.62 42.27 26.30
CA ARG A 831 -11.19 42.26 26.65
C ARG A 831 -10.99 41.65 28.03
N LEU A 832 -10.15 40.62 28.11
CA LEU A 832 -9.70 40.00 29.34
C LEU A 832 -8.16 39.96 29.38
N SER A 833 -7.61 39.58 30.54
CA SER A 833 -6.16 39.43 30.70
C SER A 833 -5.74 38.04 30.20
N ARG A 834 -4.70 37.98 29.37
CA ARG A 834 -4.21 36.73 28.76
C ARG A 834 -3.68 35.78 29.84
N SER A 835 -2.96 36.32 30.82
CA SER A 835 -2.43 35.56 31.97
C SER A 835 -3.50 34.86 32.83
N TRP A 836 -4.79 35.18 32.65
CA TRP A 836 -5.86 34.43 33.33
C TRP A 836 -6.02 33.00 32.83
N LEU A 837 -5.57 32.71 31.61
CA LEU A 837 -5.63 31.39 31.00
C LEU A 837 -4.38 30.53 31.29
N GLY A 838 -3.28 31.14 31.77
CA GLY A 838 -2.02 30.47 32.04
C GLY A 838 -0.81 31.35 31.68
N ASP A 839 0.37 31.02 32.20
CA ASP A 839 1.61 31.76 31.93
C ASP A 839 2.34 31.24 30.66
N ASP A 840 2.12 29.97 30.28
CA ASP A 840 2.72 29.31 29.10
C ASP A 840 1.65 29.03 28.01
N LEU A 841 1.06 30.09 27.46
CA LEU A 841 0.03 29.99 26.42
C LEU A 841 0.62 30.16 25.03
N SER A 842 0.74 29.05 24.29
CA SER A 842 1.06 29.04 22.86
C SER A 842 -0.19 28.86 21.99
N LYS A 843 -1.13 28.02 22.41
CA LYS A 843 -2.40 27.76 21.71
C LYS A 843 -3.59 27.68 22.67
N ALA A 844 -4.79 27.87 22.13
CA ALA A 844 -6.05 27.57 22.80
C ALA A 844 -7.03 26.95 21.81
N ARG A 845 -7.74 25.89 22.21
CA ARG A 845 -8.84 25.29 21.45
C ARG A 845 -10.18 25.77 21.98
N LEU A 846 -11.10 26.10 21.08
CA LEU A 846 -12.33 26.82 21.39
C LEU A 846 -13.56 26.09 20.85
N LEU A 847 -14.63 26.10 21.64
CA LEU A 847 -15.95 25.66 21.24
C LEU A 847 -16.98 26.67 21.75
N PHE A 848 -17.80 27.21 20.85
CA PHE A 848 -18.88 28.11 21.19
C PHE A 848 -20.18 27.31 21.37
N TYR A 849 -20.87 27.56 22.47
CA TYR A 849 -22.05 26.81 22.89
C TYR A 849 -23.17 27.77 23.31
N GLY A 850 -24.25 27.73 22.55
CA GLY A 850 -25.43 28.54 22.69
C GLY A 850 -26.62 27.75 23.23
N ASN A 851 -27.19 28.17 24.36
CA ASN A 851 -28.29 27.43 25.00
C ASN A 851 -29.63 28.21 24.96
N ASN A 852 -30.46 27.95 23.95
CA ASN A 852 -31.75 28.63 23.81
C ASN A 852 -32.80 28.27 24.87
N ALA A 853 -32.55 27.28 25.72
CA ALA A 853 -33.43 27.00 26.87
C ALA A 853 -33.57 28.23 27.80
N ALA A 854 -32.57 29.12 27.81
CA ALA A 854 -32.60 30.39 28.53
C ALA A 854 -33.75 31.32 28.11
N PHE A 855 -34.19 31.23 26.86
CA PHE A 855 -35.20 32.08 26.25
C PHE A 855 -36.55 31.36 26.06
N GLY A 856 -36.68 30.13 26.55
CA GLY A 856 -37.84 29.27 26.32
C GLY A 856 -37.83 28.54 24.97
N GLY A 857 -36.70 28.56 24.26
CA GLY A 857 -36.42 27.76 23.08
C GLY A 857 -36.03 26.32 23.42
N SER A 858 -35.75 25.52 22.39
CA SER A 858 -35.39 24.11 22.54
C SER A 858 -34.12 23.70 21.79
N THR A 859 -33.55 24.57 20.97
CA THR A 859 -32.31 24.27 20.25
C THR A 859 -31.07 24.62 21.08
N THR A 860 -30.02 23.83 20.92
CA THR A 860 -28.67 24.24 21.27
C THR A 860 -27.99 24.55 19.96
N ASP A 861 -27.27 25.66 19.94
CA ASP A 861 -26.48 26.08 18.80
C ASP A 861 -24.99 25.94 19.14
N VAL A 862 -24.24 25.23 18.30
CA VAL A 862 -22.88 24.79 18.61
C VAL A 862 -21.99 25.13 17.43
N TYR A 863 -20.95 25.92 17.70
CA TYR A 863 -20.06 26.40 16.67
C TYR A 863 -18.59 26.04 17.01
N PRO A 864 -17.92 25.18 16.22
CA PRO A 864 -18.33 24.62 14.93
C PRO A 864 -19.34 23.46 15.04
N ASP A 865 -20.22 23.29 14.03
CA ASP A 865 -21.28 22.26 13.98
C ASP A 865 -20.78 20.83 14.26
N GLY A 866 -19.57 20.53 13.78
CA GLY A 866 -18.93 19.24 13.92
C GLY A 866 -18.43 18.91 15.33
N ALA A 867 -18.52 19.83 16.30
CA ALA A 867 -17.97 19.68 17.64
C ALA A 867 -18.36 18.37 18.35
N PHE A 868 -19.59 17.91 18.13
CA PHE A 868 -20.12 16.69 18.73
C PHE A 868 -20.18 15.49 17.77
N ASP A 869 -19.71 15.62 16.53
CA ASP A 869 -19.60 14.52 15.56
C ASP A 869 -18.16 13.94 15.57
N PRO A 870 -17.96 12.68 16.01
CA PRO A 870 -16.65 12.06 16.07
C PRO A 870 -16.00 11.83 14.69
N THR A 871 -16.76 11.96 13.60
CA THR A 871 -16.28 11.82 12.22
C THR A 871 -15.95 13.15 11.55
N SER A 872 -16.31 14.28 12.17
CA SER A 872 -15.98 15.61 11.65
C SER A 872 -14.49 15.90 11.81
N THR A 873 -13.88 16.49 10.78
CA THR A 873 -12.51 17.00 10.82
C THR A 873 -12.42 18.34 11.55
N GLN A 874 -13.52 19.10 11.63
CA GLN A 874 -13.61 20.37 12.36
C GLN A 874 -14.50 20.19 13.59
N ARG A 875 -13.87 20.04 14.76
CA ARG A 875 -14.56 19.78 16.04
C ARG A 875 -14.34 20.87 17.10
N TYR A 876 -13.44 21.80 16.83
CA TYR A 876 -13.10 22.98 17.62
C TYR A 876 -12.37 23.97 16.71
N PHE A 877 -12.21 25.20 17.17
CA PHE A 877 -11.27 26.16 16.58
C PHE A 877 -9.95 26.15 17.34
N THR A 878 -8.85 26.52 16.69
CA THR A 878 -7.54 26.68 17.34
C THR A 878 -7.12 28.14 17.19
N PHE A 879 -6.76 28.79 18.29
CA PHE A 879 -6.15 30.11 18.31
C PHE A 879 -4.70 30.00 18.74
N GLU A 880 -3.78 30.59 17.99
CA GLU A 880 -2.36 30.66 18.35
C GLU A 880 -2.05 32.05 18.89
N PHE A 881 -1.42 32.10 20.06
CA PHE A 881 -1.05 33.37 20.69
C PHE A 881 0.26 33.88 20.09
N ASP A 882 0.32 35.18 19.79
CA ASP A 882 1.55 35.85 19.37
C ASP A 882 2.65 35.70 20.45
N SER A 883 3.82 35.21 20.05
CA SER A 883 4.99 35.01 20.93
C SER A 883 5.72 36.33 21.22
N GLY A 884 5.42 37.41 20.49
CA GLY A 884 6.05 38.71 20.69
C GLY A 884 7.45 38.86 20.10
N ASP A 885 7.91 37.87 19.34
CA ASP A 885 9.17 37.90 18.62
C ASP A 885 8.92 38.44 17.22
N GLY A 886 9.20 39.73 17.04
CA GLY A 886 8.94 40.43 15.78
C GLY A 886 9.66 39.82 14.58
N GLU A 887 8.91 39.67 13.49
CA GLU A 887 9.36 39.40 12.11
C GLU A 887 10.42 38.30 11.94
N ASP A 888 10.00 37.07 11.63
CA ASP A 888 10.58 36.39 10.48
C ASP A 888 9.52 35.55 9.74
N GLY A 889 9.49 35.68 8.43
CA GLY A 889 8.59 34.92 7.56
C GLY A 889 9.20 33.58 7.24
N GLY A 890 8.58 32.49 7.67
CA GLY A 890 9.00 31.14 7.34
C GLY A 890 8.01 30.12 7.86
N THR A 891 7.58 29.23 6.98
CA THR A 891 6.65 28.11 7.15
C THR A 891 6.90 27.28 8.41
N GLY A 892 5.82 26.85 9.07
CA GLY A 892 5.84 26.03 10.28
C GLY A 892 6.72 24.77 10.19
N GLY A 893 7.60 24.64 11.17
CA GLY A 893 8.33 23.44 11.53
C GLY A 893 8.55 23.49 13.05
N THR A 894 8.32 22.37 13.74
CA THR A 894 8.59 22.24 15.18
C THR A 894 10.10 22.21 15.40
N ASP A 895 10.73 23.36 15.68
CA ASP A 895 12.16 23.39 15.99
C ASP A 895 12.40 22.83 17.41
N TYR A 896 13.15 21.72 17.48
CA TYR A 896 13.69 21.20 18.74
C TYR A 896 14.95 21.99 19.12
N PRO A 897 15.34 22.06 20.41
CA PRO A 897 16.56 22.77 20.80
C PRO A 897 17.78 22.25 20.03
N SER A 898 18.49 23.15 19.36
CA SER A 898 19.76 22.94 18.66
C SER A 898 20.74 24.05 19.05
N ASN A 899 21.88 23.68 19.63
CA ASN A 899 22.87 24.67 20.12
C ASN A 899 24.25 24.39 19.50
N PRO A 900 24.45 24.72 18.22
CA PRO A 900 25.75 24.60 17.58
C PRO A 900 26.72 25.64 18.16
N VAL A 901 27.89 25.17 18.59
CA VAL A 901 28.95 25.95 19.23
C VAL A 901 30.31 25.55 18.69
N SER A 902 31.23 26.50 18.61
CA SER A 902 32.62 26.18 18.21
C SER A 902 33.35 25.36 19.29
N SER A 903 33.11 25.66 20.56
CA SER A 903 33.58 24.88 21.71
C SER A 903 32.93 25.39 23.00
N ILE A 904 32.91 24.54 24.03
CA ILE A 904 32.60 24.91 25.42
C ILE A 904 33.80 24.57 26.30
N THR A 905 34.12 25.43 27.26
CA THR A 905 35.18 25.19 28.24
C THR A 905 34.60 24.44 29.44
N ILE A 906 35.08 23.21 29.69
CA ILE A 906 34.64 22.40 30.84
C ILE A 906 35.37 22.86 32.12
N ASP A 907 34.87 23.92 32.77
CA ASP A 907 35.45 24.53 33.98
C ASP A 907 34.49 24.63 35.19
N GLY A 908 33.24 24.21 35.01
CA GLY A 908 32.17 24.23 36.01
C GLY A 908 31.53 25.62 36.18
N ASN A 909 31.53 26.45 35.14
CA ASN A 909 30.96 27.79 35.15
C ASN A 909 30.18 28.07 33.84
N LEU A 910 28.86 28.21 33.98
CA LEU A 910 27.90 28.40 32.87
C LEU A 910 28.00 29.73 32.08
N SER A 911 29.12 30.45 32.18
CA SER A 911 29.29 31.73 31.50
C SER A 911 29.35 31.61 29.98
N ASP A 912 29.94 30.54 29.46
CA ASP A 912 30.02 30.22 28.02
C ASP A 912 28.79 29.46 27.49
N TRP A 913 27.91 29.01 28.39
CA TRP A 913 26.58 28.49 28.07
C TRP A 913 25.52 29.61 27.93
N SER A 914 25.89 30.86 28.21
CA SER A 914 24.95 31.98 28.20
C SER A 914 24.45 32.24 26.77
N GLY A 915 23.13 32.19 26.58
CA GLY A 915 22.49 32.40 25.29
C GLY A 915 22.21 31.11 24.50
N LEU A 916 22.56 29.94 25.06
CA LEU A 916 22.14 28.64 24.52
C LEU A 916 20.75 28.28 25.04
N GLU A 917 19.95 27.64 24.20
CA GLU A 917 18.62 27.17 24.54
C GLU A 917 18.71 25.98 25.51
N SER A 918 18.04 26.07 26.65
CA SER A 918 18.00 25.00 27.64
C SER A 918 16.68 24.26 27.56
N PHE A 919 16.67 22.98 27.94
CA PHE A 919 15.40 22.28 28.12
C PHE A 919 14.55 22.98 29.20
N ALA A 920 13.23 22.78 29.10
CA ALA A 920 12.26 23.29 30.06
C ALA A 920 12.69 22.96 31.49
N ALA A 921 12.66 23.93 32.40
CA ALA A 921 13.17 23.74 33.76
C ALA A 921 12.40 22.66 34.52
N ASP A 922 13.13 21.89 35.32
CA ASP A 922 12.59 20.85 36.19
C ASP A 922 12.00 21.47 37.48
N PRO A 923 10.78 21.09 37.90
CA PRO A 923 10.19 21.56 39.15
C PRO A 923 10.93 21.07 40.39
N ASP A 924 10.99 21.88 41.45
CA ASP A 924 11.50 21.44 42.74
C ASP A 924 10.49 20.49 43.45
N ASP A 925 10.59 19.19 43.16
CA ASP A 925 9.62 18.19 43.60
C ASP A 925 10.21 17.09 44.51
N VAL A 926 11.55 16.95 44.56
CA VAL A 926 12.25 15.99 45.43
C VAL A 926 12.64 16.63 46.77
N THR A 927 12.20 15.99 47.87
CA THR A 927 12.49 16.45 49.25
C THR A 927 13.11 15.37 50.13
N GLY A 928 13.96 15.75 51.08
CA GLY A 928 14.55 14.87 52.10
C GLY A 928 16.08 14.92 52.16
N ALA A 929 16.66 14.77 53.36
CA ALA A 929 18.09 15.02 53.60
C ALA A 929 19.07 14.09 52.84
N ASN A 930 18.61 12.94 52.36
CA ASN A 930 19.39 11.98 51.59
C ASN A 930 18.98 11.91 50.10
N ASN A 931 17.98 12.69 49.68
CA ASN A 931 17.61 12.82 48.27
C ASN A 931 18.32 14.06 47.71
N LYS A 932 19.59 13.89 47.35
CA LYS A 932 20.50 14.98 46.96
C LYS A 932 20.38 15.39 45.49
N ILE A 933 19.91 14.50 44.63
CA ILE A 933 19.68 14.76 43.21
C ILE A 933 18.24 15.25 43.08
N ASN A 934 18.14 16.53 42.73
CA ASN A 934 16.93 17.28 42.42
C ASN A 934 17.35 18.17 41.25
N TRP A 935 16.98 17.79 40.02
CA TRP A 935 17.31 18.47 38.78
C TRP A 935 16.65 19.84 38.77
N ILE A 936 17.21 20.76 38.00
CA ILE A 936 16.65 22.11 37.84
C ILE A 936 16.61 22.47 36.37
N GLN A 937 17.68 22.15 35.63
CA GLN A 937 17.76 22.44 34.21
C GLN A 937 18.89 21.62 33.59
N ALA A 938 18.76 21.31 32.30
CA ALA A 938 19.86 20.81 31.49
C ALA A 938 19.91 21.58 30.17
N THR A 939 21.13 21.77 29.67
CA THR A 939 21.43 22.49 28.43
C THR A 939 22.42 21.64 27.66
N PHE A 940 22.12 21.34 26.41
CA PHE A 940 23.01 20.60 25.53
C PHE A 940 23.59 21.54 24.48
N ALA A 941 24.82 21.27 24.03
CA ALA A 941 25.46 21.98 22.92
C ALA A 941 26.27 21.00 22.08
N HIS A 942 26.56 21.34 20.83
CA HIS A 942 27.41 20.51 19.98
C HIS A 942 28.34 21.34 19.09
N SER A 943 29.54 20.83 18.83
CA SER A 943 30.37 21.24 17.70
C SER A 943 30.38 20.12 16.67
N ASN A 944 31.10 20.28 15.56
CA ASN A 944 31.30 19.20 14.58
C ASN A 944 31.93 17.93 15.20
N THR A 945 32.65 18.06 16.32
CA THR A 945 33.43 16.97 16.94
C THR A 945 32.91 16.52 18.29
N ASP A 946 32.31 17.42 19.07
CA ASP A 946 32.05 17.22 20.48
C ASP A 946 30.59 17.51 20.83
N PHE A 947 30.04 16.69 21.71
CA PHE A 947 28.75 16.89 22.34
C PHE A 947 28.99 17.33 23.79
N TYR A 948 28.31 18.40 24.17
CA TYR A 948 28.45 19.04 25.46
C TYR A 948 27.15 18.94 26.22
N VAL A 949 27.24 18.61 27.50
CA VAL A 949 26.10 18.58 28.41
C VAL A 949 26.42 19.48 29.59
N SER A 950 25.50 20.35 29.97
CA SER A 950 25.48 20.93 31.30
C SER A 950 24.16 20.61 31.99
N TYR A 951 24.23 20.47 33.30
CA TYR A 951 23.03 20.41 34.13
C TYR A 951 23.23 21.16 35.44
N GLN A 952 22.11 21.64 35.95
CA GLN A 952 21.97 22.26 37.25
C GLN A 952 21.11 21.37 38.14
N THR A 953 21.48 21.30 39.41
CA THR A 953 20.69 20.67 40.46
C THR A 953 20.38 21.68 41.55
N LYS A 954 19.43 21.38 42.43
CA LYS A 954 19.09 22.23 43.58
C LYS A 954 20.19 22.26 44.64
N GLU A 955 20.75 21.09 44.93
CA GLU A 955 21.86 20.92 45.88
C GLU A 955 23.21 20.91 45.15
N ALA A 956 24.32 20.91 45.89
CA ALA A 956 25.63 20.80 45.25
C ALA A 956 25.83 19.40 44.63
N VAL A 957 26.37 19.33 43.41
CA VAL A 957 26.69 18.07 42.72
C VAL A 957 27.73 17.28 43.52
N ASP A 958 27.36 16.09 43.99
CA ASP A 958 28.19 15.25 44.86
C ASP A 958 28.81 14.08 44.06
N THR A 959 30.04 14.28 43.61
CA THR A 959 30.76 13.28 42.78
C THR A 959 31.22 12.04 43.57
N SER A 960 30.99 11.97 44.90
CA SER A 960 31.37 10.79 45.70
C SER A 960 30.50 9.55 45.44
N ALA A 961 29.29 9.74 44.90
CA ALA A 961 28.41 8.67 44.43
C ALA A 961 27.83 9.00 43.04
N PHE A 962 28.73 9.34 42.11
CA PHE A 962 28.38 9.96 40.83
C PHE A 962 27.52 9.08 39.90
N TRP A 963 27.45 7.78 40.16
CA TRP A 963 26.57 6.85 39.43
C TRP A 963 25.08 7.19 39.57
N GLY A 964 24.69 7.95 40.60
CA GLY A 964 23.29 8.37 40.77
C GLY A 964 22.79 9.35 39.69
N TYR A 965 23.68 10.00 38.95
CA TYR A 965 23.33 10.96 37.90
C TYR A 965 23.32 10.24 36.55
N GLN A 966 22.13 9.93 36.05
CA GLN A 966 21.94 9.13 34.84
C GLN A 966 21.21 9.90 33.76
N MET A 967 21.57 9.67 32.51
CA MET A 967 20.88 10.13 31.30
C MET A 967 20.76 8.95 30.33
N TYR A 968 19.54 8.60 29.96
CA TYR A 968 19.25 7.60 28.94
C TYR A 968 19.12 8.30 27.59
N ILE A 969 19.79 7.75 26.57
CA ILE A 969 19.92 8.38 25.24
C ILE A 969 19.52 7.35 24.19
N ASP A 970 18.53 7.72 23.40
CA ASP A 970 18.00 7.01 22.23
C ASP A 970 18.42 7.79 20.98
N THR A 971 19.08 7.09 20.07
CA THR A 971 19.81 7.68 18.94
C THR A 971 19.21 7.37 17.57
N ASP A 972 18.28 6.40 17.51
CA ASP A 972 17.66 5.92 16.27
C ASP A 972 16.14 6.11 16.22
N GLU A 973 15.59 6.76 17.25
CA GLU A 973 14.17 7.07 17.39
C GLU A 973 13.24 5.85 17.49
N SER A 974 13.77 4.67 17.77
CA SER A 974 12.99 3.45 17.86
C SER A 974 12.95 2.89 19.30
N GLN A 975 11.75 2.81 19.87
CA GLN A 975 11.55 2.12 21.16
C GLN A 975 11.80 0.59 21.07
N ALA A 976 11.88 0.04 19.86
CA ALA A 976 12.10 -1.39 19.63
C ALA A 976 13.59 -1.77 19.72
N THR A 977 14.49 -0.80 19.60
CA THR A 977 15.95 -0.91 19.68
C THR A 977 16.43 -0.42 21.06
N GLY A 978 17.62 -0.83 21.52
CA GLY A 978 18.11 -0.39 22.83
C GLY A 978 17.41 -0.97 24.08
N TYR A 979 17.68 -0.39 25.26
CA TYR A 979 17.06 -0.75 26.54
C TYR A 979 15.71 -0.03 26.69
N GLN A 980 14.63 -0.79 26.87
CA GLN A 980 13.27 -0.26 26.96
C GLN A 980 13.03 0.38 28.33
N VAL A 981 12.98 1.71 28.35
CA VAL A 981 12.72 2.51 29.56
C VAL A 981 11.86 3.72 29.24
N GLY A 982 10.71 3.84 29.90
CA GLY A 982 9.75 4.91 29.60
C GLY A 982 9.22 4.81 28.17
N ALA A 983 9.42 5.86 27.39
CA ALA A 983 9.13 5.90 25.95
C ALA A 983 10.38 5.64 25.07
N LEU A 984 11.55 5.44 25.67
CA LEU A 984 12.81 5.30 24.94
C LEU A 984 13.19 3.83 24.73
N GLY A 985 13.81 3.59 23.58
CA GLY A 985 14.73 2.49 23.36
C GLY A 985 16.16 3.01 23.51
N ALA A 986 16.74 2.93 24.70
CA ALA A 986 18.01 3.62 24.96
C ALA A 986 19.22 2.80 24.49
N GLU A 987 19.90 3.22 23.41
CA GLU A 987 21.18 2.64 22.98
C GLU A 987 22.31 2.98 23.94
N TYR A 988 22.24 4.16 24.58
CA TYR A 988 23.28 4.62 25.49
C TYR A 988 22.73 5.03 26.86
N LEU A 989 23.54 4.78 27.89
CA LEU A 989 23.37 5.28 29.25
C LEU A 989 24.60 6.10 29.60
N PHE A 990 24.42 7.40 29.83
CA PHE A 990 25.44 8.27 30.38
C PHE A 990 25.27 8.37 31.89
N GLU A 991 26.20 7.76 32.63
CA GLU A 991 26.14 7.60 34.08
C GLU A 991 27.39 8.22 34.74
N GLY A 992 27.18 9.29 35.51
CA GLY A 992 28.25 10.10 36.07
C GLY A 992 29.13 10.70 34.97
N SER A 993 30.34 10.16 34.78
CA SER A 993 31.26 10.55 33.71
C SER A 993 31.48 9.44 32.66
N THR A 994 30.70 8.36 32.71
CA THR A 994 30.92 7.16 31.89
C THR A 994 29.80 6.97 30.90
N LEU A 995 30.14 6.68 29.64
CA LEU A 995 29.18 6.34 28.60
C LEU A 995 29.16 4.83 28.40
N TRP A 996 27.96 4.25 28.48
CA TRP A 996 27.70 2.83 28.30
C TRP A 996 26.82 2.62 27.06
N GLN A 997 27.07 1.56 26.31
CA GLN A 997 26.25 1.11 25.18
C GLN A 997 25.48 -0.16 25.55
N TYR A 998 24.22 -0.24 25.13
CA TYR A 998 23.35 -1.37 25.39
C TYR A 998 23.74 -2.58 24.54
N THR A 999 23.63 -3.78 25.12
CA THR A 999 24.04 -5.05 24.46
C THR A 999 23.04 -6.19 24.70
N GLY A 1000 21.86 -5.87 25.21
CA GLY A 1000 20.83 -6.85 25.61
C GLY A 1000 19.76 -7.10 24.55
N THR A 1001 18.62 -7.60 25.02
CA THR A 1001 17.43 -8.01 24.24
C THR A 1001 16.25 -7.05 24.39
N GLY A 1002 16.44 -5.94 25.10
CA GLY A 1002 15.47 -4.85 25.27
C GLY A 1002 14.97 -4.69 26.70
N THR A 1003 14.95 -5.76 27.51
CA THR A 1003 14.40 -5.71 28.89
C THR A 1003 15.40 -6.11 29.97
N ASP A 1004 16.53 -6.70 29.59
CA ASP A 1004 17.60 -7.10 30.48
C ASP A 1004 18.63 -5.98 30.70
N TRP A 1005 19.20 -5.92 31.89
CA TRP A 1005 20.23 -4.94 32.25
C TRP A 1005 21.61 -5.39 31.73
N SER A 1006 21.92 -5.09 30.47
CA SER A 1006 23.17 -5.47 29.80
C SER A 1006 23.86 -4.28 29.13
N TRP A 1007 24.92 -3.77 29.76
CA TRP A 1007 25.62 -2.55 29.37
C TRP A 1007 27.13 -2.77 29.26
N THR A 1008 27.75 -2.22 28.21
CA THR A 1008 29.21 -2.26 27.99
C THR A 1008 29.77 -0.84 27.91
N GLN A 1009 30.85 -0.55 28.61
CA GLN A 1009 31.46 0.79 28.60
C GLN A 1009 32.10 1.08 27.23
N VAL A 1010 31.77 2.23 26.64
CA VAL A 1010 32.28 2.67 25.34
C VAL A 1010 33.09 3.98 25.39
N GLY A 1011 32.92 4.78 26.45
CA GLY A 1011 33.66 6.03 26.60
C GLY A 1011 33.57 6.63 28.00
N ALA A 1012 34.26 7.75 28.17
CA ALA A 1012 34.16 8.59 29.36
C ALA A 1012 34.26 10.06 28.96
N ALA A 1013 33.42 10.90 29.55
CA ALA A 1013 33.39 12.34 29.31
C ALA A 1013 34.48 13.05 30.12
N VAL A 1014 35.00 14.16 29.59
CA VAL A 1014 35.67 15.18 30.40
C VAL A 1014 34.59 15.85 31.23
N VAL A 1015 34.79 15.97 32.54
CA VAL A 1015 33.78 16.52 33.46
C VAL A 1015 34.40 17.50 34.44
N GLN A 1016 33.68 18.58 34.73
CA GLN A 1016 33.97 19.49 35.83
C GLN A 1016 32.67 19.87 36.55
N ALA A 1017 32.66 19.73 37.88
CA ALA A 1017 31.52 20.09 38.72
C ALA A 1017 31.92 21.15 39.76
N SER A 1018 31.07 22.17 39.93
CA SER A 1018 31.31 23.28 40.86
C SER A 1018 29.99 23.76 41.44
N GLY A 1019 29.84 23.69 42.76
CA GLY A 1019 28.58 24.02 43.41
C GLY A 1019 27.46 23.11 42.92
N ASN A 1020 26.40 23.70 42.37
CA ASN A 1020 25.21 23.01 41.91
C ASN A 1020 25.18 22.74 40.39
N VAL A 1021 26.33 22.91 39.71
CA VAL A 1021 26.49 22.76 38.26
C VAL A 1021 27.49 21.64 37.94
N ALA A 1022 27.23 20.90 36.88
CA ALA A 1022 28.22 20.06 36.20
C ALA A 1022 28.21 20.28 34.69
N GLU A 1023 29.40 20.19 34.09
CA GLU A 1023 29.64 20.30 32.65
C GLU A 1023 30.39 19.07 32.14
N PHE A 1024 30.06 18.64 30.94
CA PHE A 1024 30.61 17.45 30.29
C PHE A 1024 30.95 17.73 28.83
N GLN A 1025 32.02 17.10 28.36
CA GLN A 1025 32.38 17.01 26.94
C GLN A 1025 32.62 15.54 26.58
N LEU A 1026 32.00 15.08 25.50
CA LEU A 1026 32.26 13.78 24.90
C LEU A 1026 32.34 13.88 23.37
N PRO A 1027 33.21 13.10 22.70
CA PRO A 1027 33.22 13.07 21.23
C PRO A 1027 31.87 12.60 20.68
N ARG A 1028 31.29 13.35 19.73
CA ARG A 1028 30.00 13.02 19.07
C ARG A 1028 30.00 11.63 18.45
N ALA A 1029 31.14 11.22 17.90
CA ALA A 1029 31.33 9.91 17.29
C ALA A 1029 31.02 8.73 18.24
N LEU A 1030 31.08 8.93 19.56
CA LEU A 1030 30.72 7.89 20.53
C LEU A 1030 29.20 7.62 20.60
N LEU A 1031 28.37 8.53 20.10
CA LEU A 1031 26.92 8.40 20.01
C LEU A 1031 26.45 7.98 18.61
N GLY A 1032 27.37 7.59 17.72
CA GLY A 1032 27.04 7.13 16.37
C GLY A 1032 26.86 8.22 15.32
N ASN A 1033 27.19 9.49 15.64
CA ASN A 1033 26.98 10.65 14.76
C ASN A 1033 25.53 10.81 14.27
N THR A 1034 24.57 10.58 15.17
CA THR A 1034 23.16 10.83 14.88
C THR A 1034 22.86 12.32 14.74
N GLU A 1035 21.85 12.62 13.94
CA GLU A 1035 21.28 13.95 13.63
C GLU A 1035 20.37 14.44 14.79
N GLN A 1036 19.84 13.51 15.58
CA GLN A 1036 18.92 13.81 16.68
C GLN A 1036 19.09 12.84 17.86
N LEU A 1037 18.84 13.32 19.08
CA LEU A 1037 18.78 12.51 20.29
C LEU A 1037 17.42 12.64 20.97
N ARG A 1038 16.92 11.53 21.52
CA ARG A 1038 15.86 11.56 22.54
C ARG A 1038 16.44 11.18 23.89
N VAL A 1039 16.21 12.00 24.91
CA VAL A 1039 16.83 11.83 26.22
C VAL A 1039 15.84 11.98 27.38
N PHE A 1040 16.09 11.29 28.48
CA PHE A 1040 15.60 11.73 29.78
C PHE A 1040 16.65 11.48 30.86
N LEU A 1041 16.60 12.28 31.93
CA LEU A 1041 17.53 12.21 33.04
C LEU A 1041 16.85 11.52 34.24
N ASN A 1042 17.62 10.66 34.93
CA ASN A 1042 17.20 9.95 36.12
C ASN A 1042 18.17 10.23 37.27
N GLY A 1043 17.70 11.00 38.25
CA GLY A 1043 18.38 11.28 39.51
C GLY A 1043 18.16 10.17 40.52
N ASN A 1044 18.96 9.12 40.45
CA ASN A 1044 18.84 7.96 41.33
C ASN A 1044 19.44 8.21 42.71
N ASN A 1045 18.63 8.76 43.63
CA ASN A 1045 19.04 9.06 44.99
C ASN A 1045 19.38 7.84 45.87
N ALA A 1046 19.18 6.60 45.39
CA ALA A 1046 19.69 5.42 46.09
C ALA A 1046 21.22 5.48 46.27
N ALA A 1047 21.93 6.20 45.38
CA ALA A 1047 23.35 6.53 45.49
C ALA A 1047 23.73 7.19 46.83
N PHE A 1048 22.80 7.96 47.41
CA PHE A 1048 23.00 8.68 48.66
C PHE A 1048 22.18 8.10 49.82
N SER A 1049 21.70 6.87 49.70
CA SER A 1049 20.75 6.25 50.64
C SER A 1049 19.42 7.02 50.76
N GLY A 1050 19.06 7.75 49.70
CA GLY A 1050 17.72 8.31 49.48
C GLY A 1050 16.74 7.24 48.98
N THR A 1051 15.48 7.63 48.83
CA THR A 1051 14.38 6.72 48.46
C THR A 1051 13.52 7.22 47.31
N VAL A 1052 13.78 8.42 46.79
CA VAL A 1052 12.99 9.06 45.73
C VAL A 1052 13.91 9.30 44.54
N ALA A 1053 13.62 8.69 43.40
CA ALA A 1053 14.26 9.06 42.15
C ALA A 1053 13.65 10.36 41.64
N ASP A 1054 14.47 11.16 40.98
CA ASP A 1054 14.05 12.38 40.31
C ASP A 1054 14.08 12.17 38.80
N ILE A 1055 12.97 12.41 38.09
CA ILE A 1055 12.82 12.05 36.68
C ILE A 1055 12.60 13.33 35.89
N TYR A 1056 13.49 13.62 34.94
CA TYR A 1056 13.47 14.87 34.19
C TYR A 1056 13.46 14.59 32.68
N PRO A 1057 12.35 14.85 31.94
CA PRO A 1057 11.11 15.48 32.41
C PRO A 1057 10.26 14.55 33.30
N ASP A 1058 9.48 15.10 34.24
CA ASP A 1058 8.63 14.36 35.22
C ASP A 1058 7.83 13.20 34.62
N GLY A 1059 7.37 13.39 33.38
CA GLY A 1059 6.55 12.44 32.65
C GLY A 1059 7.29 11.26 32.03
N ALA A 1060 8.63 11.18 32.09
CA ALA A 1060 9.39 10.20 31.29
C ALA A 1060 9.00 8.74 31.55
N LEU A 1061 8.63 8.42 32.80
CA LEU A 1061 8.19 7.09 33.21
C LEU A 1061 6.67 6.95 33.31
N ASP A 1062 5.90 8.00 33.03
CA ASP A 1062 4.43 7.97 32.99
C ASP A 1062 3.93 7.80 31.55
N ALA A 1063 3.26 6.67 31.28
CA ALA A 1063 2.71 6.38 29.96
C ALA A 1063 1.60 7.36 29.52
N ALA A 1064 1.04 8.15 30.44
CA ALA A 1064 0.01 9.14 30.17
C ALA A 1064 0.55 10.57 29.93
N SER A 1065 1.85 10.82 30.16
CA SER A 1065 2.44 12.13 29.92
C SER A 1065 2.65 12.38 28.43
N THR A 1066 2.45 13.62 28.00
CA THR A 1066 2.76 14.09 26.64
C THR A 1066 4.24 14.39 26.47
N GLN A 1067 4.92 14.90 27.52
CA GLN A 1067 6.38 15.07 27.55
C GLN A 1067 7.01 13.88 28.28
N ARG A 1068 7.64 12.96 27.52
CA ARG A 1068 8.24 11.72 28.06
C ARG A 1068 9.74 11.59 27.83
N TYR A 1069 10.32 12.52 27.10
CA TYR A 1069 11.74 12.68 26.84
C TYR A 1069 11.93 14.09 26.29
N PHE A 1070 13.15 14.62 26.29
CA PHE A 1070 13.52 15.77 25.49
C PHE A 1070 14.07 15.30 24.15
N THR A 1071 13.73 16.02 23.08
CA THR A 1071 14.37 15.87 21.77
C THR A 1071 15.43 16.96 21.64
N TYR A 1072 16.62 16.60 21.16
CA TYR A 1072 17.73 17.51 20.89
C TYR A 1072 18.25 17.28 19.49
N GLN A 1073 18.32 18.34 18.69
CA GLN A 1073 18.91 18.28 17.37
C GLN A 1073 20.42 18.49 17.47
N LEU A 1074 21.15 17.54 16.88
CA LEU A 1074 22.57 17.61 16.59
C LEU A 1074 22.82 18.12 15.16
N ASP A 1075 21.72 18.41 14.45
CA ASP A 1075 21.72 19.11 13.18
C ASP A 1075 22.15 20.55 13.42
N ASP A 1076 23.40 20.81 13.04
CA ASP A 1076 23.90 22.15 12.80
C ASP A 1076 23.00 22.73 11.70
N ASN A 1077 21.97 23.54 12.05
CA ASN A 1077 21.08 24.30 11.15
C ASN A 1077 21.24 23.88 9.69
N THR A 1078 20.45 22.90 9.21
CA THR A 1078 20.57 22.27 7.87
C THR A 1078 21.56 23.01 6.98
N PRO A 1079 22.78 22.50 6.73
CA PRO A 1079 23.65 23.12 5.75
C PRO A 1079 22.83 23.16 4.47
N THR A 1080 22.45 24.37 4.03
CA THR A 1080 21.90 24.56 2.70
C THR A 1080 22.89 23.86 1.78
N ILE A 1081 22.51 22.72 1.21
CA ILE A 1081 23.38 21.96 0.31
C ILE A 1081 23.93 22.97 -0.69
N PRO A 1082 25.25 23.30 -0.66
CA PRO A 1082 25.74 24.46 -1.38
C PRO A 1082 25.36 24.37 -2.86
N SER A 1083 24.92 25.50 -3.42
CA SER A 1083 24.45 25.59 -4.80
C SER A 1083 24.89 26.93 -5.39
N ASN A 1084 26.17 27.01 -5.73
CA ASN A 1084 26.81 28.24 -6.18
C ASN A 1084 26.67 28.39 -7.71
N SER A 1085 25.54 28.96 -8.16
CA SER A 1085 25.32 29.22 -9.58
C SER A 1085 26.07 30.48 -10.04
N VAL A 1086 26.97 30.32 -11.00
CA VAL A 1086 27.86 31.37 -11.52
C VAL A 1086 27.81 31.41 -13.05
N SER A 1087 27.94 32.61 -13.62
CA SER A 1087 28.07 32.74 -15.08
C SER A 1087 29.45 32.27 -15.59
N SER A 1088 30.51 32.53 -14.82
CA SER A 1088 31.88 32.04 -15.01
C SER A 1088 32.74 32.44 -13.81
N LEU A 1089 33.79 31.67 -13.52
CA LEU A 1089 34.86 32.04 -12.58
C LEU A 1089 36.21 32.17 -13.30
N THR A 1090 37.09 33.01 -12.76
CA THR A 1090 38.41 33.27 -13.31
C THR A 1090 39.40 32.28 -12.71
N LEU A 1091 39.88 31.32 -13.50
CA LEU A 1091 40.97 30.44 -13.05
C LEU A 1091 42.30 31.21 -12.99
N ASP A 1092 42.71 31.66 -11.81
CA ASP A 1092 44.02 32.26 -11.54
C ASP A 1092 44.68 31.78 -10.22
N GLY A 1093 43.99 30.91 -9.49
CA GLY A 1093 44.40 30.34 -8.21
C GLY A 1093 44.07 31.23 -7.01
N ILE A 1094 43.44 32.39 -7.18
CA ILE A 1094 43.13 33.36 -6.12
C ILE A 1094 41.63 33.33 -5.84
N LEU A 1095 41.23 33.04 -4.60
CA LEU A 1095 39.82 32.84 -4.22
C LEU A 1095 38.97 34.12 -4.13
N ASP A 1096 39.40 35.24 -4.71
CA ASP A 1096 38.70 36.54 -4.58
C ASP A 1096 37.27 36.47 -5.16
N ASP A 1097 37.07 35.77 -6.27
CA ASP A 1097 35.76 35.56 -6.92
C ASP A 1097 34.92 34.41 -6.31
N TRP A 1098 35.43 33.76 -5.26
CA TRP A 1098 34.72 32.75 -4.45
C TRP A 1098 34.22 33.29 -3.12
N THR A 1099 34.60 34.51 -2.74
CA THR A 1099 34.31 35.09 -1.41
C THR A 1099 32.82 35.24 -1.09
N ASP A 1100 31.98 35.43 -2.11
CA ASP A 1100 30.53 35.55 -2.00
C ASP A 1100 29.80 34.21 -2.26
N LEU A 1101 30.53 33.09 -2.39
CA LEU A 1101 29.99 31.75 -2.64
C LEU A 1101 30.07 30.90 -1.37
N ASP A 1102 29.10 30.02 -1.17
CA ASP A 1102 29.02 29.17 0.01
C ASP A 1102 30.07 28.04 -0.05
N PRO A 1103 31.09 28.00 0.83
CA PRO A 1103 31.98 26.85 0.94
C PRO A 1103 31.28 25.67 1.60
N PHE A 1104 31.89 24.48 1.55
CA PHE A 1104 31.59 23.41 2.50
C PHE A 1104 32.03 23.78 3.92
N ALA A 1105 31.71 23.00 4.94
CA ALA A 1105 32.26 23.23 6.28
C ALA A 1105 33.80 23.15 6.28
N ALA A 1106 34.50 23.95 7.07
CA ALA A 1106 35.97 23.93 7.11
C ALA A 1106 36.52 22.58 7.60
N ASP A 1107 37.67 22.18 7.04
CA ASP A 1107 38.39 20.99 7.47
C ASP A 1107 39.36 21.33 8.62
N PRO A 1108 39.40 20.55 9.72
CA PRO A 1108 40.31 20.79 10.82
C PRO A 1108 41.78 20.62 10.43
N ASP A 1109 42.67 21.44 11.01
CA ASP A 1109 44.12 21.22 10.92
C ASP A 1109 44.55 20.03 11.79
N ASP A 1110 44.45 18.81 11.26
CA ASP A 1110 44.66 17.56 12.01
C ASP A 1110 45.87 16.72 11.51
N ILE A 1111 46.44 17.06 10.35
CA ILE A 1111 47.63 16.41 9.79
C ILE A 1111 48.92 17.14 10.21
N SER A 1112 49.91 16.37 10.69
CA SER A 1112 51.23 16.88 11.07
C SER A 1112 52.38 16.03 10.53
N GLY A 1113 53.55 16.65 10.33
CA GLY A 1113 54.78 15.99 9.90
C GLY A 1113 55.40 16.61 8.64
N ALA A 1114 56.73 16.63 8.54
CA ALA A 1114 57.44 17.39 7.49
C ALA A 1114 57.22 16.86 6.05
N ASN A 1115 56.75 15.62 5.90
CA ASN A 1115 56.44 15.00 4.62
C ASN A 1115 54.91 14.84 4.38
N ASN A 1116 54.07 15.27 5.33
CA ASN A 1116 52.62 15.23 5.22
C ASN A 1116 52.14 16.63 4.79
N LYS A 1117 52.25 16.88 3.48
CA LYS A 1117 52.05 18.20 2.85
C LYS A 1117 50.61 18.50 2.43
N ILE A 1118 49.75 17.49 2.35
CA ILE A 1118 48.33 17.65 2.05
C ILE A 1118 47.61 17.60 3.39
N ASN A 1119 47.12 18.77 3.78
CA ASN A 1119 46.31 19.07 4.95
C ASN A 1119 45.24 20.05 4.42
N TRP A 1120 44.04 19.56 4.13
CA TRP A 1120 42.91 20.32 3.62
C TRP A 1120 42.49 21.33 4.70
N LEU A 1121 41.95 22.47 4.26
CA LEU A 1121 41.38 23.47 5.17
C LEU A 1121 39.97 23.87 4.76
N GLN A 1122 39.70 23.90 3.45
CA GLN A 1122 38.44 24.40 2.93
C GLN A 1122 38.23 23.96 1.49
N GLY A 1123 36.99 23.64 1.11
CA GLY A 1123 36.59 23.34 -0.27
C GLY A 1123 35.37 24.14 -0.72
N TRP A 1124 35.29 24.40 -2.02
CA TRP A 1124 34.17 25.05 -2.70
C TRP A 1124 33.84 24.33 -4.01
N LEU A 1125 32.55 24.24 -4.33
CA LEU A 1125 32.06 23.93 -5.67
C LEU A 1125 31.25 25.11 -6.21
N ALA A 1126 31.31 25.35 -7.52
CA ALA A 1126 30.46 26.32 -8.24
C ALA A 1126 30.06 25.76 -9.61
N HIS A 1127 28.91 26.16 -10.16
CA HIS A 1127 28.45 25.65 -11.45
C HIS A 1127 27.93 26.75 -12.37
N SER A 1128 28.19 26.60 -13.66
CA SER A 1128 27.52 27.33 -14.74
C SER A 1128 26.66 26.35 -15.54
N SER A 1129 25.97 26.82 -16.58
CA SER A 1129 25.18 25.95 -17.46
C SER A 1129 25.98 24.87 -18.23
N SER A 1130 27.32 24.82 -18.10
CA SER A 1130 28.16 23.88 -18.85
C SER A 1130 29.40 23.38 -18.10
N ASN A 1131 29.81 24.04 -17.02
CA ASN A 1131 31.03 23.70 -16.28
C ASN A 1131 30.75 23.63 -14.78
N LEU A 1132 31.41 22.67 -14.14
CA LEU A 1132 31.65 22.62 -12.71
C LEU A 1132 33.01 23.24 -12.43
N TYR A 1133 33.10 24.04 -11.38
CA TYR A 1133 34.31 24.61 -10.83
C TYR A 1133 34.53 24.01 -9.44
N VAL A 1134 35.78 23.65 -9.15
CA VAL A 1134 36.18 23.11 -7.84
C VAL A 1134 37.34 23.95 -7.34
N ALA A 1135 37.24 24.48 -6.14
CA ALA A 1135 38.34 25.16 -5.47
C ALA A 1135 38.61 24.54 -4.10
N TYR A 1136 39.86 24.61 -3.66
CA TYR A 1136 40.25 24.16 -2.34
C TYR A 1136 41.47 24.92 -1.81
N GLU A 1137 41.53 25.03 -0.49
CA GLU A 1137 42.64 25.55 0.28
C GLU A 1137 43.28 24.43 1.11
N THR A 1138 44.60 24.46 1.18
CA THR A 1138 45.40 23.57 2.04
C THR A 1138 46.24 24.39 3.01
N LYS A 1139 46.74 23.78 4.08
CA LYS A 1139 47.61 24.45 5.06
C LYS A 1139 48.99 24.79 4.50
N ASP A 1140 49.58 23.85 3.77
CA ASP A 1140 50.89 24.01 3.14
C ASP A 1140 50.76 24.45 1.68
N ALA A 1141 51.85 24.90 1.06
CA ALA A 1141 51.83 25.29 -0.34
C ALA A 1141 51.60 24.07 -1.26
N ILE A 1142 50.79 24.24 -2.31
CA ILE A 1142 50.48 23.19 -3.29
C ILE A 1142 51.77 22.71 -3.99
N ASP A 1143 52.09 21.42 -3.84
CA ASP A 1143 53.28 20.78 -4.41
C ASP A 1143 52.91 19.84 -5.57
N THR A 1144 53.01 20.36 -6.80
CA THR A 1144 52.68 19.58 -8.00
C THR A 1144 53.64 18.44 -8.31
N SER A 1145 54.74 18.25 -7.56
CA SER A 1145 55.62 17.09 -7.74
C SER A 1145 55.00 15.76 -7.27
N GLY A 1146 53.97 15.82 -6.41
CA GLY A 1146 53.18 14.69 -5.93
C GLY A 1146 51.69 14.86 -6.22
N PHE A 1147 51.34 15.43 -7.38
CA PHE A 1147 49.99 15.93 -7.64
C PHE A 1147 48.89 14.85 -7.63
N TRP A 1148 49.25 13.57 -7.81
CA TRP A 1148 48.32 12.45 -7.69
C TRP A 1148 47.76 12.28 -6.27
N GLY A 1149 48.42 12.85 -5.26
CA GLY A 1149 47.95 12.79 -3.87
C GLY A 1149 46.73 13.68 -3.59
N TYR A 1150 46.39 14.63 -4.47
CA TYR A 1150 45.22 15.51 -4.32
C TYR A 1150 44.04 14.90 -5.06
N GLN A 1151 43.10 14.30 -4.33
CA GLN A 1151 42.01 13.51 -4.89
C GLN A 1151 40.64 14.06 -4.45
N VAL A 1152 39.67 14.09 -5.37
CA VAL A 1152 38.25 14.38 -5.08
C VAL A 1152 37.41 13.28 -5.73
N TYR A 1153 36.67 12.53 -4.91
CA TYR A 1153 35.78 11.47 -5.37
C TYR A 1153 34.39 12.07 -5.58
N LEU A 1154 33.73 11.75 -6.69
CA LEU A 1154 32.45 12.33 -7.09
C LEU A 1154 31.47 11.19 -7.41
N ASP A 1155 30.36 11.17 -6.69
CA ASP A 1155 29.18 10.33 -6.93
C ASP A 1155 28.09 11.22 -7.58
N THR A 1156 27.64 10.80 -8.76
CA THR A 1156 26.79 11.60 -9.66
C THR A 1156 25.35 11.10 -9.74
N ASP A 1157 25.07 9.91 -9.19
CA ASP A 1157 23.75 9.28 -9.20
C ASP A 1157 23.17 9.07 -7.78
N SER A 1158 23.92 9.44 -6.75
CA SER A 1158 23.56 9.31 -5.33
C SER A 1158 23.34 7.87 -4.88
N SER A 1159 23.85 6.89 -5.63
CA SER A 1159 23.74 5.47 -5.30
C SER A 1159 25.05 4.93 -4.77
N THR A 1160 25.01 4.41 -3.54
CA THR A 1160 26.16 3.73 -2.91
C THR A 1160 26.46 2.36 -3.54
N THR A 1161 25.63 1.91 -4.48
CA THR A 1161 25.71 0.58 -5.12
C THR A 1161 26.32 0.63 -6.53
N THR A 1162 26.49 1.82 -7.08
CA THR A 1162 27.14 2.13 -8.36
C THR A 1162 28.50 2.80 -8.07
N GLY A 1163 29.42 2.88 -9.04
CA GLY A 1163 30.74 3.49 -8.80
C GLY A 1163 31.71 2.69 -7.89
N PHE A 1164 32.84 3.31 -7.52
CA PHE A 1164 33.83 2.75 -6.60
C PHE A 1164 33.35 2.96 -5.15
N SER A 1165 33.13 1.87 -4.43
CA SER A 1165 32.70 1.90 -3.04
C SER A 1165 33.83 2.42 -2.15
N SER A 1166 33.65 3.62 -1.60
CA SER A 1166 34.56 4.22 -0.65
C SER A 1166 33.75 5.01 0.39
N GLY A 1167 33.80 4.56 1.64
CA GLY A 1167 32.94 5.12 2.68
C GLY A 1167 31.47 4.87 2.36
N SER A 1168 30.66 5.93 2.38
CA SER A 1168 29.23 5.94 2.10
C SER A 1168 28.85 6.44 0.71
N ILE A 1169 29.81 6.64 -0.20
CA ILE A 1169 29.50 7.02 -1.60
C ILE A 1169 29.94 5.94 -2.59
N GLY A 1170 29.21 5.88 -3.69
CA GLY A 1170 29.55 5.11 -4.88
C GLY A 1170 30.25 5.99 -5.91
N ALA A 1171 31.56 6.19 -5.80
CA ALA A 1171 32.24 7.21 -6.60
C ALA A 1171 32.31 6.82 -8.10
N ASP A 1172 31.49 7.47 -8.92
CA ASP A 1172 31.47 7.33 -10.38
C ASP A 1172 32.72 7.94 -11.04
N TYR A 1173 33.22 9.02 -10.45
CA TYR A 1173 34.36 9.77 -10.95
C TYR A 1173 35.38 10.08 -9.85
N LEU A 1174 36.65 10.20 -10.26
CA LEU A 1174 37.76 10.63 -9.43
C LEU A 1174 38.49 11.77 -10.13
N LEU A 1175 38.57 12.93 -9.49
CA LEU A 1175 39.45 14.02 -9.89
C LEU A 1175 40.76 13.88 -9.13
N GLU A 1176 41.80 13.42 -9.82
CA GLU A 1176 43.14 13.23 -9.26
C GLU A 1176 44.11 14.24 -9.89
N GLY A 1177 44.57 15.20 -9.08
CA GLY A 1177 45.31 16.37 -9.56
C GLY A 1177 44.51 17.16 -10.59
N ASN A 1178 44.95 17.14 -11.85
CA ASN A 1178 44.22 17.74 -12.98
C ASN A 1178 43.65 16.70 -13.98
N THR A 1179 43.49 15.46 -13.57
CA THR A 1179 42.95 14.39 -14.42
C THR A 1179 41.63 13.89 -13.85
N LEU A 1180 40.58 13.89 -14.67
CA LEU A 1180 39.28 13.31 -14.36
C LEU A 1180 39.27 11.85 -14.84
N TRP A 1181 38.91 10.94 -13.95
CA TRP A 1181 38.78 9.51 -14.18
C TRP A 1181 37.32 9.08 -13.97
N GLN A 1182 36.87 8.07 -14.71
CA GLN A 1182 35.58 7.40 -14.54
C GLN A 1182 35.82 5.97 -14.06
N TYR A 1183 34.98 5.52 -13.14
CA TYR A 1183 35.04 4.17 -12.62
C TYR A 1183 34.48 3.15 -13.62
N THR A 1184 35.14 1.98 -13.71
CA THR A 1184 34.77 0.91 -14.66
C THR A 1184 34.80 -0.49 -14.03
N GLY A 1185 34.91 -0.56 -12.70
CA GLY A 1185 35.06 -1.80 -11.95
C GLY A 1185 33.75 -2.41 -11.46
N THR A 1186 33.88 -3.26 -10.45
CA THR A 1186 32.84 -4.07 -9.79
C THR A 1186 32.43 -3.53 -8.42
N GLY A 1187 32.93 -2.36 -8.06
CA GLY A 1187 32.61 -1.64 -6.83
C GLY A 1187 33.68 -1.69 -5.74
N SER A 1188 34.65 -2.61 -5.82
CA SER A 1188 35.72 -2.74 -4.79
C SER A 1188 37.14 -2.81 -5.37
N ASP A 1189 37.27 -3.00 -6.68
CA ASP A 1189 38.53 -3.04 -7.39
C ASP A 1189 38.94 -1.66 -7.89
N TRP A 1190 40.25 -1.41 -7.96
CA TRP A 1190 40.82 -0.15 -8.44
C TRP A 1190 40.88 -0.12 -9.97
N ALA A 1191 39.74 0.17 -10.61
CA ALA A 1191 39.56 0.15 -12.06
C ALA A 1191 39.05 1.50 -12.59
N TRP A 1192 39.98 2.37 -12.96
CA TRP A 1192 39.71 3.75 -13.40
C TRP A 1192 40.16 3.99 -14.84
N GLN A 1193 39.33 4.71 -15.61
CA GLN A 1193 39.61 5.12 -16.98
C GLN A 1193 39.67 6.65 -17.10
N VAL A 1194 40.69 7.20 -17.78
CA VAL A 1194 40.79 8.66 -18.00
C VAL A 1194 39.63 9.16 -18.88
N VAL A 1195 38.94 10.20 -18.41
CA VAL A 1195 37.90 10.93 -19.13
C VAL A 1195 38.49 12.17 -19.80
N ALA A 1196 39.16 13.03 -19.02
CA ALA A 1196 39.70 14.30 -19.49
C ALA A 1196 40.83 14.82 -18.59
N THR A 1197 41.66 15.72 -19.15
CA THR A 1197 42.50 16.62 -18.34
C THR A 1197 41.75 17.92 -18.13
N VAL A 1198 41.67 18.41 -16.90
CA VAL A 1198 40.90 19.60 -16.51
C VAL A 1198 41.80 20.84 -16.43
N ASN A 1199 41.22 22.02 -16.63
CA ASN A 1199 41.96 23.27 -16.44
C ASN A 1199 42.21 23.47 -14.95
N SER A 1200 43.41 23.89 -14.57
CA SER A 1200 43.78 24.20 -13.17
C SER A 1200 44.72 25.40 -13.07
N GLN A 1201 44.59 26.18 -12.00
CA GLN A 1201 45.53 27.21 -11.56
C GLN A 1201 45.72 27.15 -10.04
N PHE A 1202 46.84 27.69 -9.55
CA PHE A 1202 47.25 27.58 -8.15
C PHE A 1202 47.91 28.87 -7.68
N SER A 1203 47.64 29.27 -6.43
CA SER A 1203 48.33 30.39 -5.77
C SER A 1203 48.71 30.01 -4.36
N VAL A 1204 50.02 29.82 -4.10
CA VAL A 1204 50.56 29.41 -2.80
C VAL A 1204 49.91 28.13 -2.28
N ASN A 1205 48.81 28.21 -1.54
CA ASN A 1205 48.11 27.12 -0.86
C ASN A 1205 46.68 26.86 -1.38
N THR A 1206 46.23 27.58 -2.40
CA THR A 1206 44.90 27.45 -3.02
C THR A 1206 44.97 26.91 -4.45
N THR A 1207 43.93 26.19 -4.86
CA THR A 1207 43.75 25.64 -6.21
C THR A 1207 42.36 25.95 -6.75
N GLU A 1208 42.27 26.19 -8.04
CA GLU A 1208 41.00 26.24 -8.77
C GLU A 1208 41.05 25.31 -9.98
N LEU A 1209 39.96 24.57 -10.21
CA LEU A 1209 39.78 23.64 -11.31
C LEU A 1209 38.47 23.91 -12.05
N GLN A 1210 38.46 23.64 -13.36
CA GLN A 1210 37.25 23.69 -14.19
C GLN A 1210 37.13 22.44 -15.05
N LEU A 1211 35.97 21.80 -14.96
CA LEU A 1211 35.59 20.61 -15.75
C LEU A 1211 34.19 20.75 -16.34
N SER A 1212 33.93 20.07 -17.46
CA SER A 1212 32.62 20.13 -18.12
C SER A 1212 31.62 19.22 -17.42
N LEU A 1213 30.42 19.73 -17.13
CA LEU A 1213 29.32 18.95 -16.55
C LEU A 1213 28.92 17.76 -17.44
N ALA A 1214 29.04 17.90 -18.76
CA ALA A 1214 28.76 16.82 -19.70
C ALA A 1214 29.70 15.62 -19.53
N ASN A 1215 30.93 15.83 -19.04
CA ASN A 1215 31.86 14.73 -18.76
C ASN A 1215 31.46 13.93 -17.52
N LEU A 1216 30.59 14.48 -16.66
CA LEU A 1216 30.04 13.87 -15.45
C LEU A 1216 28.61 13.33 -15.65
N GLY A 1217 28.06 13.39 -16.87
CA GLY A 1217 26.67 12.96 -17.12
C GLY A 1217 25.60 14.03 -16.89
N ASN A 1218 25.98 15.29 -16.64
CA ASN A 1218 25.08 16.39 -16.27
C ASN A 1218 24.26 16.13 -14.99
N PRO A 1219 24.91 15.85 -13.85
CA PRO A 1219 24.21 15.59 -12.60
C PRO A 1219 23.52 16.86 -12.08
N SER A 1220 22.35 16.70 -11.45
CA SER A 1220 21.66 17.77 -10.69
C SER A 1220 22.13 17.85 -9.23
N GLN A 1221 22.85 16.84 -8.76
CA GLN A 1221 23.40 16.76 -7.40
C GLN A 1221 24.69 15.93 -7.41
N LEU A 1222 25.62 16.24 -6.51
CA LEU A 1222 26.86 15.50 -6.31
C LEU A 1222 27.00 15.14 -4.83
N ARG A 1223 27.44 13.91 -4.56
CA ARG A 1223 28.07 13.56 -3.27
C ARG A 1223 29.57 13.44 -3.48
N LEU A 1224 30.38 13.99 -2.58
CA LEU A 1224 31.83 14.01 -2.74
C LEU A 1224 32.59 13.99 -1.43
N PHE A 1225 33.87 13.63 -1.49
CA PHE A 1225 34.85 13.92 -0.45
C PHE A 1225 36.24 14.12 -1.07
N PHE A 1226 37.12 14.77 -0.32
CA PHE A 1226 38.50 15.02 -0.68
C PHE A 1226 39.42 14.04 0.05
N ILE A 1227 40.44 13.52 -0.63
CA ILE A 1227 41.48 12.65 -0.05
C ILE A 1227 42.85 13.24 -0.36
N GLY A 1228 43.59 13.56 0.70
CA GLY A 1228 44.97 14.02 0.66
C GLY A 1228 45.92 12.85 0.96
N ASN A 1229 46.37 12.14 -0.08
CA ASN A 1229 47.25 11.00 0.08
C ASN A 1229 48.73 11.42 0.16
N ASN A 1230 49.24 11.60 1.38
CA ASN A 1230 50.61 12.06 1.60
C ASN A 1230 51.70 11.04 1.23
N ALA A 1231 51.35 9.80 0.87
CA ALA A 1231 52.30 8.86 0.29
C ALA A 1231 52.95 9.42 -1.01
N ALA A 1232 52.27 10.35 -1.70
CA ALA A 1232 52.81 11.12 -2.82
C ALA A 1232 54.11 11.87 -2.49
N PHE A 1233 54.31 12.23 -1.23
CA PHE A 1233 55.47 12.97 -0.73
C PHE A 1233 56.34 12.16 0.23
N SER A 1234 56.20 10.82 0.24
CA SER A 1234 56.80 9.95 1.25
C SER A 1234 56.38 10.28 2.69
N GLY A 1235 55.18 10.86 2.83
CA GLY A 1235 54.45 10.94 4.09
C GLY A 1235 53.74 9.62 4.39
N ASP A 1236 53.17 9.54 5.59
CA ASP A 1236 52.56 8.35 6.17
C ASP A 1236 51.10 8.54 6.59
N SER A 1237 50.52 9.71 6.31
CA SER A 1237 49.13 10.04 6.63
C SER A 1237 48.25 10.12 5.38
N ILE A 1238 46.96 9.87 5.58
CA ILE A 1238 45.91 10.25 4.64
C ILE A 1238 45.08 11.29 5.36
N ASP A 1239 44.84 12.38 4.66
CA ASP A 1239 43.90 13.39 5.05
C ASP A 1239 42.56 13.17 4.35
N ALA A 1240 41.45 13.18 5.08
CA ALA A 1240 40.13 12.92 4.51
C ALA A 1240 39.21 14.08 4.89
N TYR A 1241 38.59 14.72 3.91
CA TYR A 1241 37.72 15.86 4.13
C TYR A 1241 36.34 15.58 3.52
N PRO A 1242 35.29 15.40 4.35
CA PRO A 1242 35.28 15.49 5.81
C PRO A 1242 36.03 14.35 6.51
N ASP A 1243 36.50 14.55 7.74
CA ASP A 1243 37.27 13.57 8.54
C ASP A 1243 36.63 12.18 8.61
N ASN A 1244 35.30 12.13 8.63
CA ASN A 1244 34.52 10.92 8.69
C ASN A 1244 34.23 10.28 7.33
N ALA A 1245 34.86 10.73 6.23
CA ALA A 1245 34.64 10.20 4.88
C ALA A 1245 34.89 8.68 4.77
N SER A 1246 35.79 8.14 5.59
CA SER A 1246 36.07 6.70 5.64
C SER A 1246 35.05 5.88 6.46
N THR A 1247 34.21 6.53 7.26
CA THR A 1247 33.25 5.91 8.19
C THR A 1247 31.79 6.29 7.91
N GLY A 1248 31.52 7.02 6.82
CA GLY A 1248 30.16 7.32 6.39
C GLY A 1248 29.85 8.78 6.08
N GLY A 1249 30.80 9.70 6.23
CA GLY A 1249 30.63 11.10 5.86
C GLY A 1249 30.81 11.37 4.36
N TYR A 1250 30.14 12.40 3.87
CA TYR A 1250 30.37 13.00 2.55
C TYR A 1250 29.92 14.47 2.58
N LEU A 1251 30.34 15.23 1.59
CA LEU A 1251 29.81 16.55 1.26
C LEU A 1251 28.75 16.39 0.17
N GLU A 1252 27.73 17.25 0.16
CA GLU A 1252 26.73 17.30 -0.91
C GLU A 1252 26.76 18.65 -1.62
N TYR A 1253 26.48 18.67 -2.92
CA TYR A 1253 26.40 19.89 -3.73
C TYR A 1253 25.24 19.80 -4.74
N ARG A 1254 24.48 20.89 -4.92
CA ARG A 1254 23.35 20.96 -5.88
C ARG A 1254 23.71 21.77 -7.13
N ILE A 1255 23.19 21.31 -8.26
CA ILE A 1255 23.34 21.94 -9.58
C ILE A 1255 21.92 22.24 -10.08
N ASN A 1256 21.48 23.50 -9.93
CA ASN A 1256 20.12 23.96 -10.19
C ASN A 1256 20.02 24.90 -11.40
#